data_AF-A0A5D6XPM0-F1
#
_entry.id   AF-A0A5D6XPM0-F1
#
_cell.length_a   1.000
_cell.length_b   1.000
_cell.length_c   1.000
_cell.angle_alpha   90.00
_cell.angle_beta   90.00
_cell.angle_gamma   90.00
#
_symmetry.space_group_name_H-M   'P 1'
#
loop_
_entity.id
_entity.type
_entity.pdbx_description
1 polymer ?
#
loop_
_entity_poly.entity_id
_entity_poly.type
_entity_poly.pdbx_seq_one_letter_code
_entity_poly.pdbx_strand_id
1 'polypeptide(L)'
;MAPAQTYEQKLASLKKQADYYADYMSDEEPEDAAVTQQHDEDAFLRDFSMCVVVGGLPVVDSAKHAKLLAVLTKIFSQVGAVVDLSMPFGKSGSTTGFALVAYDQEAHANEAVRTINGFALDKRHTMLVNKYSDVEKFQSTPETFAEPKVEKFAEPKNYKNWLMDSARRDMFVLRHGTETELFWSDKGEISLEYDGAREKVNGKQWCSQYVLWSPHGTYLATFHQPGLALWAGEKYEKVGRFAHKNVKIAVFSPNETYLLTVSETDAENAIIVWDVKSGKILRTFPAGKPTGVKGEVVQGLQTPFKWSADDRFVARRGKDVVSVYELPSMKLLEKKSLKADGVHDFFWSPTDPILAYWAPEGNNVPARVSLVELPSRTEIRQKNLFNVSDCKLNWHPNGTFLGVKVTRHSKSKKTLFTNFEMFRVREPLVPVEMLEMKDSIVAFAWEPKGTRFATVHGESQLRLNVSFYDMNGGAAGSKAASTEITLLYTLTEKPCSHLYWSPLGNNIVLAGLGEMNGSLEFWDTDERQSITAQEHFKCTHVEWDPSGRVVATSVCQPLDNSYYKFQMDNGYNLWSFQGKLLKEEKKDAFYQFLWRPRPRSLLSDKEYANVVKNLKKYEKRFNEMDRLKERERLAAIQAEKNRLRQEFQDLVEARVRAVQSARATYVSLLGGYDSEDEDEYIVETHVHDVVLSKAEEVARK
;
A
#
# COMPACT_ATOMS: atom_id res chain seq x y z
N MET A 1 11.05 -15.62 -32.74
CA MET A 1 10.15 -16.74 -32.39
C MET A 1 10.89 -17.59 -31.37
N ALA A 2 10.48 -17.58 -30.11
CA ALA A 2 11.08 -18.44 -29.09
C ALA A 2 10.67 -19.91 -29.36
N PRO A 3 11.56 -20.89 -29.15
CA PRO A 3 11.24 -22.28 -29.40
C PRO A 3 10.12 -22.73 -28.46
N ALA A 4 9.11 -23.41 -29.02
CA ALA A 4 8.00 -23.95 -28.27
C ALA A 4 8.52 -25.00 -27.26
N GLN A 5 8.18 -24.81 -25.98
CA GLN A 5 8.52 -25.78 -24.93
C GLN A 5 7.91 -27.14 -25.26
N THR A 6 8.71 -28.19 -25.08
CA THR A 6 8.25 -29.57 -25.29
C THR A 6 7.21 -29.96 -24.24
N TYR A 7 6.35 -30.92 -24.57
CA TYR A 7 5.29 -31.40 -23.67
C TYR A 7 5.86 -31.87 -22.32
N GLU A 8 7.03 -32.51 -22.32
CA GLU A 8 7.72 -32.96 -21.11
C GLU A 8 8.21 -31.80 -20.24
N GLN A 9 8.72 -30.72 -20.85
CA GLN A 9 9.09 -29.50 -20.12
C GLN A 9 7.86 -28.81 -19.52
N LYS A 10 6.74 -28.83 -20.25
CA LYS A 10 5.46 -28.30 -19.75
C LYS A 10 4.91 -29.14 -18.60
N LEU A 11 5.01 -30.47 -18.69
CA LEU A 11 4.59 -31.40 -17.64
C LEU A 11 5.49 -31.31 -16.41
N ALA A 12 6.80 -31.17 -16.58
CA ALA A 12 7.75 -30.98 -15.48
C ALA A 12 7.55 -29.62 -14.79
N SER A 13 7.28 -28.56 -15.57
CA SER A 13 6.90 -27.25 -15.05
C SER A 13 5.61 -27.33 -14.22
N LEU A 14 4.57 -27.98 -14.75
CA LEU A 14 3.29 -28.17 -14.06
C LEU A 14 3.41 -29.02 -12.80
N LYS A 15 4.23 -30.08 -12.82
CA LYS A 15 4.51 -30.89 -11.62
C LYS A 15 5.26 -30.09 -10.56
N LYS A 16 6.28 -29.34 -10.95
CA LYS A 16 7.02 -28.46 -10.03
C LYS A 16 6.13 -27.34 -9.47
N GLN A 17 5.17 -26.86 -10.26
CA GLN A 17 4.14 -25.93 -9.82
C GLN A 17 3.16 -26.59 -8.85
N ALA A 18 2.74 -27.82 -9.12
CA ALA A 18 1.84 -28.59 -8.26
C ALA A 18 2.50 -28.93 -6.92
N ASP A 19 3.77 -29.32 -6.91
CA ASP A 19 4.53 -29.59 -5.70
C ASP A 19 4.74 -28.30 -4.89
N TYR A 20 5.03 -27.17 -5.56
CA TYR A 20 5.08 -25.85 -4.92
C TYR A 20 3.72 -25.42 -4.34
N TYR A 21 2.61 -25.76 -5.01
CA TYR A 21 1.26 -25.50 -4.49
C TYR A 21 0.90 -26.43 -3.33
N ALA A 22 1.27 -27.71 -3.38
CA ALA A 22 1.05 -28.67 -2.30
C ALA A 22 1.79 -28.27 -1.03
N ASP A 23 3.03 -27.80 -1.15
CA ASP A 23 3.84 -27.30 -0.03
C ASP A 23 3.42 -25.88 0.44
N TYR A 24 2.62 -25.18 -0.37
CA TYR A 24 1.99 -23.90 -0.02
C TYR A 24 0.61 -24.07 0.62
N MET A 25 -0.06 -25.20 0.38
CA MET A 25 -1.28 -25.61 1.08
C MET A 25 -0.99 -26.40 2.36
N SER A 26 0.24 -26.90 2.56
CA SER A 26 0.66 -27.61 3.78
C SER A 26 0.98 -26.70 4.98
N ASP A 27 1.18 -25.40 4.75
CA ASP A 27 1.35 -24.38 5.80
C ASP A 27 -0.02 -23.93 6.32
N GLU A 28 -0.53 -24.70 7.30
CA GLU A 28 -1.75 -24.45 8.08
C GLU A 28 -2.87 -23.79 7.28
N GLU A 29 -3.56 -24.59 6.46
CA GLU A 29 -5.00 -24.39 6.37
C GLU A 29 -5.57 -24.43 7.79
N PRO A 30 -6.41 -23.46 8.20
CA PRO A 30 -7.23 -23.70 9.38
C PRO A 30 -7.93 -25.05 9.14
N GLU A 31 -7.93 -25.95 10.12
CA GLU A 31 -8.58 -27.28 10.02
C GLU A 31 -9.99 -27.18 9.43
N ASP A 32 -10.63 -26.01 9.54
CA ASP A 32 -11.87 -25.65 8.87
C ASP A 32 -11.86 -25.80 7.34
N ALA A 33 -10.81 -25.46 6.58
CA ALA A 33 -10.88 -25.41 5.10
C ALA A 33 -10.77 -26.78 4.41
N ALA A 34 -9.89 -27.67 4.88
CA ALA A 34 -9.82 -29.06 4.41
C ALA A 34 -11.07 -29.85 4.80
N VAL A 35 -11.60 -29.61 6.01
CA VAL A 35 -12.91 -30.14 6.42
C VAL A 35 -14.01 -29.55 5.53
N THR A 36 -13.97 -28.26 5.18
CA THR A 36 -14.95 -27.62 4.30
C THR A 36 -14.89 -28.17 2.88
N GLN A 37 -13.72 -28.42 2.29
CA GLN A 37 -13.61 -29.01 0.95
C GLN A 37 -14.10 -30.46 0.90
N GLN A 38 -13.76 -31.27 1.91
CA GLN A 38 -14.21 -32.66 2.00
C GLN A 38 -15.72 -32.74 2.30
N HIS A 39 -16.23 -31.79 3.11
CA HIS A 39 -17.65 -31.64 3.41
C HIS A 39 -18.43 -31.03 2.23
N ASP A 40 -17.84 -30.15 1.42
CA ASP A 40 -18.42 -29.58 0.20
C ASP A 40 -18.40 -30.59 -0.95
N GLU A 41 -17.36 -31.44 -1.08
CA GLU A 41 -17.34 -32.57 -2.01
C GLU A 41 -18.33 -33.68 -1.59
N ASP A 42 -18.41 -34.00 -0.29
CA ASP A 42 -19.43 -34.92 0.25
C ASP A 42 -20.85 -34.34 0.12
N ALA A 43 -21.03 -33.03 0.28
CA ALA A 43 -22.31 -32.34 0.06
C ALA A 43 -22.68 -32.27 -1.42
N PHE A 44 -21.71 -32.09 -2.32
CA PHE A 44 -21.93 -32.11 -3.77
C PHE A 44 -22.29 -33.52 -4.28
N LEU A 45 -21.65 -34.57 -3.75
CA LEU A 45 -21.98 -35.97 -4.06
C LEU A 45 -23.33 -36.41 -3.47
N ARG A 46 -23.87 -35.68 -2.48
CA ARG A 46 -25.19 -35.90 -1.85
C ARG A 46 -26.17 -34.77 -2.15
N ASP A 47 -26.00 -34.06 -3.27
CA ASP A 47 -26.91 -32.99 -3.64
C ASP A 47 -28.24 -33.55 -4.16
N PHE A 48 -29.18 -33.74 -3.24
CA PHE A 48 -30.56 -34.12 -3.54
C PHE A 48 -31.48 -32.89 -3.63
N SER A 49 -30.94 -31.69 -3.88
CA SER A 49 -31.72 -30.45 -4.03
C SER A 49 -32.80 -30.54 -5.12
N MET A 50 -32.56 -31.37 -6.13
CA MET A 50 -33.47 -31.65 -7.25
C MET A 50 -34.51 -32.74 -6.96
N CYS A 51 -34.46 -33.35 -5.78
CA CYS A 51 -35.32 -34.45 -5.38
C CYS A 51 -36.38 -34.00 -4.36
N VAL A 52 -37.62 -34.46 -4.55
CA VAL A 52 -38.70 -34.29 -3.58
C VAL A 52 -39.20 -35.64 -3.08
N VAL A 53 -39.57 -35.67 -1.80
CA VAL A 53 -40.19 -36.82 -1.14
C VAL A 53 -41.69 -36.56 -1.06
N VAL A 54 -42.47 -37.47 -1.62
CA VAL A 54 -43.92 -37.38 -1.70
C VAL A 54 -44.53 -38.42 -0.79
N GLY A 55 -45.04 -38.01 0.37
CA GLY A 55 -45.79 -38.84 1.31
C GLY A 55 -47.30 -38.81 1.07
N GLY A 56 -48.03 -39.65 1.82
CA GLY A 56 -49.50 -39.67 1.79
C GLY A 56 -50.10 -40.40 0.58
N LEU A 57 -49.30 -41.25 -0.08
CA LEU A 57 -49.73 -42.00 -1.27
C LEU A 57 -50.46 -43.30 -0.90
N PRO A 58 -51.39 -43.78 -1.75
CA PRO A 58 -52.05 -45.06 -1.53
C PRO A 58 -51.07 -46.24 -1.48
N VAL A 59 -51.25 -47.11 -0.49
CA VAL A 59 -50.53 -48.39 -0.40
C VAL A 59 -51.18 -49.39 -1.34
N VAL A 60 -50.46 -49.81 -2.39
CA VAL A 60 -50.97 -50.66 -3.47
C VAL A 60 -50.10 -51.89 -3.68
N ASP A 61 -50.69 -52.93 -4.26
CA ASP A 61 -49.99 -54.15 -4.68
C ASP A 61 -49.25 -53.95 -6.03
N SER A 62 -48.43 -54.93 -6.41
CA SER A 62 -47.69 -54.92 -7.68
C SER A 62 -48.58 -54.75 -8.92
N ALA A 63 -49.82 -55.26 -8.88
CA ALA A 63 -50.76 -55.16 -9.99
C ALA A 63 -51.27 -53.72 -10.23
N LYS A 64 -51.41 -52.92 -9.17
CA LYS A 64 -51.87 -51.52 -9.25
C LYS A 64 -50.74 -50.50 -9.26
N HIS A 65 -49.52 -50.91 -8.91
CA HIS A 65 -48.33 -50.05 -8.89
C HIS A 65 -48.11 -49.28 -10.19
N ALA A 66 -48.10 -49.97 -11.35
CA ALA A 66 -47.86 -49.33 -12.64
C ALA A 66 -48.88 -48.23 -12.98
N LYS A 67 -50.14 -48.40 -12.54
CA LYS A 67 -51.19 -47.40 -12.75
C LYS A 67 -50.99 -46.19 -11.85
N LEU A 68 -50.66 -46.40 -10.57
CA LEU A 68 -50.40 -45.30 -9.63
C LEU A 68 -49.15 -44.51 -10.04
N LEU A 69 -48.09 -45.21 -10.47
CA LEU A 69 -46.87 -44.59 -10.97
C LEU A 69 -47.16 -43.68 -12.17
N ALA A 70 -47.94 -44.16 -13.15
CA ALA A 70 -48.33 -43.37 -14.32
C ALA A 70 -49.15 -42.12 -13.95
N VAL A 71 -50.02 -42.20 -12.93
CA VAL A 71 -50.77 -41.04 -12.42
C VAL A 71 -49.82 -40.02 -11.79
N LEU A 72 -48.87 -40.47 -10.96
CA LEU A 72 -47.90 -39.59 -10.33
C LEU A 72 -46.98 -38.93 -11.37
N THR A 73 -46.45 -39.70 -12.33
CA THR A 73 -45.67 -39.14 -13.44
C THR A 73 -46.45 -38.03 -14.14
N LYS A 74 -47.73 -38.26 -14.47
CA LYS A 74 -48.56 -37.24 -15.11
C LYS A 74 -48.72 -35.97 -14.26
N ILE A 75 -48.87 -36.09 -12.95
CA ILE A 75 -49.03 -34.94 -12.04
C ILE A 75 -47.70 -34.16 -11.92
N PHE A 76 -46.61 -34.85 -11.60
CA PHE A 76 -45.31 -34.21 -11.38
C PHE A 76 -44.69 -33.67 -12.68
N SER A 77 -45.04 -34.24 -13.85
CA SER A 77 -44.66 -33.69 -15.16
C SER A 77 -45.36 -32.38 -15.53
N GLN A 78 -46.39 -31.94 -14.80
CA GLN A 78 -46.99 -30.61 -15.02
C GLN A 78 -46.10 -29.47 -14.54
N VAL A 79 -45.20 -29.76 -13.59
CA VAL A 79 -44.29 -28.78 -12.98
C VAL A 79 -42.99 -28.66 -13.76
N GLY A 80 -42.46 -29.77 -14.27
CA GLY A 80 -41.19 -29.82 -14.98
C GLY A 80 -40.86 -31.22 -15.49
N ALA A 81 -39.71 -31.36 -16.17
CA ALA A 81 -39.27 -32.66 -16.67
C ALA A 81 -38.81 -33.57 -15.52
N VAL A 82 -39.50 -34.70 -15.34
CA VAL A 82 -39.18 -35.70 -14.32
C VAL A 82 -38.10 -36.63 -14.88
N VAL A 83 -36.95 -36.68 -14.21
CA VAL A 83 -35.80 -37.53 -14.58
C VAL A 83 -36.02 -38.95 -14.09
N ASP A 84 -36.46 -39.09 -12.83
CA ASP A 84 -36.79 -40.39 -12.25
C ASP A 84 -37.96 -40.25 -11.27
N LEU A 85 -38.78 -41.30 -11.19
CA LEU A 85 -39.87 -41.41 -10.22
C LEU A 85 -39.92 -42.82 -9.70
N SER A 86 -39.56 -42.98 -8.43
CA SER A 86 -39.43 -44.27 -7.77
C SER A 86 -40.38 -44.38 -6.58
N MET A 87 -41.13 -45.47 -6.52
CA MET A 87 -42.01 -45.81 -5.41
C MET A 87 -41.54 -47.14 -4.79
N PRO A 88 -40.92 -47.12 -3.60
CA PRO A 88 -40.38 -48.33 -3.01
C PRO A 88 -41.48 -49.29 -2.51
N PHE A 89 -41.18 -50.59 -2.57
CA PHE A 89 -42.00 -51.64 -1.99
C PHE A 89 -41.53 -51.95 -0.57
N GLY A 90 -42.49 -52.14 0.34
CA GLY A 90 -42.23 -52.64 1.69
C GLY A 90 -42.02 -54.15 1.71
N LYS A 91 -41.64 -54.67 2.88
CA LYS A 91 -41.39 -56.12 3.10
C LYS A 91 -42.62 -57.02 2.85
N SER A 92 -43.82 -56.45 2.83
CA SER A 92 -45.10 -57.15 2.61
C SER A 92 -45.51 -57.32 1.14
N GLY A 93 -44.73 -56.82 0.19
CA GLY A 93 -45.05 -56.85 -1.25
C GLY A 93 -46.01 -55.74 -1.72
N SER A 94 -46.36 -54.78 -0.85
CA SER A 94 -47.11 -53.56 -1.16
C SER A 94 -46.21 -52.32 -1.12
N THR A 95 -46.63 -51.22 -1.73
CA THR A 95 -45.88 -49.94 -1.71
C THR A 95 -45.82 -49.32 -0.32
N THR A 96 -44.79 -48.53 -0.02
CA THR A 96 -44.56 -47.93 1.31
C THR A 96 -45.41 -46.67 1.58
N GLY A 97 -46.20 -46.21 0.62
CA GLY A 97 -47.03 -45.00 0.74
C GLY A 97 -46.26 -43.68 0.55
N PHE A 98 -45.02 -43.74 0.08
CA PHE A 98 -44.27 -42.57 -0.38
C PHE A 98 -43.58 -42.83 -1.73
N ALA A 99 -43.20 -41.76 -2.43
CA ALA A 99 -42.42 -41.81 -3.66
C ALA A 99 -41.32 -40.76 -3.64
N LEU A 100 -40.25 -41.03 -4.39
CA LEU A 100 -39.17 -40.10 -4.67
C LEU A 100 -39.33 -39.60 -6.10
N VAL A 101 -39.30 -38.29 -6.29
CA VAL A 101 -39.38 -37.66 -7.61
C VAL A 101 -38.12 -36.82 -7.80
N ALA A 102 -37.35 -37.12 -8.84
CA ALA A 102 -36.18 -36.37 -9.24
C ALA A 102 -36.49 -35.53 -10.48
N TYR A 103 -36.18 -34.24 -10.40
CA TYR A 103 -36.30 -33.30 -11.52
C TYR A 103 -34.96 -33.06 -12.20
N ASP A 104 -35.00 -32.43 -13.37
CA ASP A 104 -33.85 -31.95 -14.12
C ASP A 104 -33.32 -30.58 -13.65
N GLN A 105 -34.06 -29.87 -12.80
CA GLN A 105 -33.71 -28.56 -12.24
C GLN A 105 -34.23 -28.40 -10.80
N GLU A 106 -33.44 -27.75 -9.92
CA GLU A 106 -33.85 -27.44 -8.53
C GLU A 106 -35.11 -26.55 -8.49
N ALA A 107 -35.26 -25.64 -9.45
CA ALA A 107 -36.45 -24.78 -9.55
C ALA A 107 -37.76 -25.59 -9.65
N HIS A 108 -37.75 -26.73 -10.34
CA HIS A 108 -38.93 -27.60 -10.47
C HIS A 108 -39.24 -28.33 -9.17
N ALA A 109 -38.22 -28.76 -8.41
CA ALA A 109 -38.40 -29.35 -7.07
C ALA A 109 -39.04 -28.34 -6.10
N ASN A 110 -38.55 -27.10 -6.08
CA ASN A 110 -39.14 -25.99 -5.32
C ASN A 110 -40.61 -25.74 -5.69
N GLU A 111 -40.90 -25.70 -6.99
CA GLU A 111 -42.25 -25.47 -7.49
C GLU A 111 -43.21 -26.63 -7.17
N ALA A 112 -42.73 -27.87 -7.21
CA ALA A 112 -43.50 -29.06 -6.88
C ALA A 112 -43.94 -29.05 -5.40
N VAL A 113 -43.04 -28.67 -4.49
CA VAL A 113 -43.38 -28.46 -3.07
C VAL A 113 -44.42 -27.36 -2.91
N ARG A 114 -44.34 -26.27 -3.68
CA ARG A 114 -45.29 -25.16 -3.57
C ARG A 114 -46.68 -25.49 -4.14
N THR A 115 -46.74 -26.25 -5.22
CA THR A 115 -47.96 -26.42 -6.03
C THR A 115 -48.68 -27.75 -5.80
N ILE A 116 -47.96 -28.82 -5.51
CA ILE A 116 -48.51 -30.18 -5.37
C ILE A 116 -48.69 -30.57 -3.90
N ASN A 117 -47.98 -29.93 -2.97
CA ASN A 117 -48.17 -30.19 -1.54
C ASN A 117 -49.61 -29.84 -1.11
N GLY A 118 -50.30 -30.79 -0.47
CA GLY A 118 -51.71 -30.66 -0.09
C GLY A 118 -52.71 -31.06 -1.19
N PHE A 119 -52.25 -31.54 -2.34
CA PHE A 119 -53.14 -32.01 -3.40
C PHE A 119 -53.81 -33.35 -3.01
N ALA A 120 -55.14 -33.39 -3.01
CA ALA A 120 -55.91 -34.59 -2.72
C ALA A 120 -55.96 -35.51 -3.96
N LEU A 121 -55.30 -36.66 -3.88
CA LEU A 121 -55.31 -37.69 -4.94
C LEU A 121 -56.65 -38.43 -4.97
N ASP A 122 -57.23 -38.69 -3.80
CA ASP A 122 -58.59 -39.19 -3.63
C ASP A 122 -59.18 -38.72 -2.29
N LYS A 123 -60.35 -39.24 -1.89
CA LYS A 123 -61.03 -38.84 -0.64
C LYS A 123 -60.25 -39.17 0.65
N ARG A 124 -59.24 -40.05 0.58
CA ARG A 124 -58.46 -40.57 1.71
C ARG A 124 -56.98 -40.23 1.64
N HIS A 125 -56.44 -39.91 0.46
CA HIS A 125 -55.01 -39.71 0.24
C HIS A 125 -54.74 -38.29 -0.25
N THR A 126 -54.01 -37.52 0.56
CA THR A 126 -53.52 -36.18 0.24
C THR A 126 -52.01 -36.21 0.17
N MET A 127 -51.44 -35.73 -0.93
CA MET A 127 -50.00 -35.73 -1.14
C MET A 127 -49.31 -34.70 -0.24
N LEU A 128 -48.25 -35.15 0.43
CA LEU A 128 -47.37 -34.32 1.25
C LEU A 128 -46.02 -34.25 0.56
N VAL A 129 -45.69 -33.12 -0.05
CA VAL A 129 -44.47 -32.96 -0.85
C VAL A 129 -43.47 -32.12 -0.05
N ASN A 130 -42.32 -32.70 0.27
CA ASN A 130 -41.22 -32.04 0.97
C ASN A 130 -39.92 -32.18 0.17
N LYS A 131 -38.98 -31.25 0.35
CA LYS A 131 -37.64 -31.43 -0.20
C LYS A 131 -36.93 -32.57 0.50
N TYR A 132 -36.07 -33.27 -0.21
CA TYR A 132 -35.20 -34.26 0.41
C TYR A 132 -34.27 -33.63 1.46
N SER A 133 -33.70 -32.45 1.18
CA SER A 133 -32.81 -31.74 2.11
C SER A 133 -33.49 -31.32 3.42
N ASP A 134 -34.80 -31.08 3.42
CA ASP A 134 -35.54 -30.79 4.64
C ASP A 134 -35.61 -32.02 5.55
N VAL A 135 -35.77 -33.22 4.97
CA VAL A 135 -35.80 -34.48 5.72
C VAL A 135 -34.45 -34.73 6.42
N GLU A 136 -33.33 -34.51 5.73
CA GLU A 136 -31.99 -34.63 6.33
C GLU A 136 -31.76 -33.59 7.41
N LYS A 137 -32.22 -32.35 7.20
CA LYS A 137 -32.15 -31.28 8.20
C LYS A 137 -32.93 -31.65 9.46
N PHE A 138 -34.14 -32.19 9.33
CA PHE A 138 -34.93 -32.59 10.50
C PHE A 138 -34.32 -33.80 11.21
N GLN A 139 -33.71 -34.74 10.48
CA GLN A 139 -33.02 -35.89 11.07
C GLN A 139 -31.74 -35.50 11.83
N SER A 140 -31.05 -34.45 11.38
CA SER A 140 -29.79 -33.96 11.99
C SER A 140 -30.01 -32.90 13.07
N THR A 141 -31.23 -32.38 13.24
CA THR A 141 -31.53 -31.37 14.25
C THR A 141 -31.59 -32.04 15.64
N PRO A 142 -30.76 -31.62 16.62
CA PRO A 142 -30.82 -32.17 17.98
C PRO A 142 -32.18 -31.88 18.63
N GLU A 143 -32.74 -32.84 19.36
CA GLU A 143 -34.02 -32.68 20.07
C GLU A 143 -33.96 -31.63 21.20
N THR A 144 -32.76 -31.32 21.69
CA THR A 144 -32.51 -30.36 22.78
C THR A 144 -31.83 -29.09 22.27
N PHE A 145 -32.47 -27.95 22.50
CA PHE A 145 -31.91 -26.62 22.19
C PHE A 145 -30.72 -26.32 23.11
N ALA A 146 -29.55 -26.04 22.52
CA ALA A 146 -28.38 -25.52 23.22
C ALA A 146 -28.20 -24.03 22.88
N GLU A 147 -28.20 -23.18 23.91
CA GLU A 147 -27.99 -21.74 23.75
C GLU A 147 -26.56 -21.47 23.21
N PRO A 148 -26.38 -20.55 22.23
CA PRO A 148 -25.06 -20.21 21.70
C PRO A 148 -24.15 -19.69 22.81
N LYS A 149 -22.94 -20.23 22.93
CA LYS A 149 -21.95 -19.71 23.88
C LYS A 149 -21.52 -18.30 23.44
N VAL A 150 -21.92 -17.28 24.19
CA VAL A 150 -21.38 -15.93 24.03
C VAL A 150 -19.93 -15.94 24.49
N GLU A 151 -18.99 -15.74 23.57
CA GLU A 151 -17.58 -15.64 23.90
C GLU A 151 -17.32 -14.48 24.87
N LYS A 152 -16.44 -14.68 25.86
CA LYS A 152 -16.03 -13.61 26.76
C LYS A 152 -15.30 -12.53 25.96
N PHE A 153 -15.61 -11.26 26.23
CA PHE A 153 -14.94 -10.13 25.59
C PHE A 153 -13.42 -10.21 25.82
N ALA A 154 -12.67 -10.41 24.74
CA ALA A 154 -11.23 -10.22 24.70
C ALA A 154 -10.94 -8.81 24.19
N GLU A 155 -10.09 -8.06 24.90
CA GLU A 155 -9.63 -6.76 24.41
C GLU A 155 -8.97 -6.92 23.03
N PRO A 156 -9.38 -6.13 22.01
CA PRO A 156 -8.75 -6.19 20.70
C PRO A 156 -7.25 -5.89 20.81
N LYS A 157 -6.42 -6.68 20.11
CA LYS A 157 -4.98 -6.41 19.99
C LYS A 157 -4.76 -4.98 19.49
N ASN A 158 -3.99 -4.18 20.22
CA ASN A 158 -3.64 -2.81 19.80
C ASN A 158 -2.47 -2.83 18.81
N TYR A 159 -2.78 -2.74 17.52
CA TYR A 159 -1.76 -2.68 16.45
C TYR A 159 -1.07 -1.31 16.28
N LYS A 160 -1.44 -0.32 17.10
CA LYS A 160 -0.86 1.03 17.10
C LYS A 160 0.05 1.30 18.31
N ASN A 161 0.46 0.25 19.01
CA ASN A 161 1.40 0.29 20.14
C ASN A 161 2.69 1.08 19.86
N TRP A 162 3.20 1.04 18.64
CA TRP A 162 4.38 1.80 18.21
C TRP A 162 4.23 3.33 18.37
N LEU A 163 3.01 3.87 18.40
CA LEU A 163 2.77 5.29 18.70
C LEU A 163 3.10 5.64 20.16
N MET A 164 3.13 4.63 21.05
CA MET A 164 3.45 4.77 22.46
C MET A 164 4.96 4.65 22.75
N ASP A 165 5.80 4.57 21.72
CA ASP A 165 7.27 4.57 21.87
C ASP A 165 7.72 5.79 22.69
N SER A 166 8.37 5.53 23.82
CA SER A 166 8.78 6.57 24.78
C SER A 166 9.81 7.55 24.18
N ALA A 167 10.60 7.05 23.23
CA ALA A 167 11.58 7.82 22.48
C ALA A 167 10.98 8.61 21.30
N ARG A 168 9.69 8.40 20.96
CA ARG A 168 8.96 9.09 19.88
C ARG A 168 9.72 9.01 18.54
N ARG A 169 10.26 7.83 18.28
CA ARG A 169 11.01 7.50 17.07
C ARG A 169 10.07 7.28 15.90
N ASP A 170 10.57 7.53 14.71
CA ASP A 170 9.86 7.25 13.46
C ASP A 170 10.37 5.91 12.91
N MET A 171 9.56 5.22 12.10
CA MET A 171 9.94 3.92 11.53
C MET A 171 9.98 3.99 10.01
N PHE A 172 10.80 3.17 9.39
CA PHE A 172 10.80 2.99 7.95
C PHE A 172 11.08 1.53 7.59
N VAL A 173 10.62 1.14 6.40
CA VAL A 173 10.87 -0.19 5.83
C VAL A 173 11.76 -0.08 4.61
N LEU A 174 12.69 -1.01 4.47
CA LEU A 174 13.54 -1.18 3.32
C LEU A 174 13.18 -2.48 2.60
N ARG A 175 13.17 -2.44 1.27
CA ARG A 175 13.08 -3.63 0.42
C ARG A 175 14.30 -3.67 -0.50
N HIS A 176 15.14 -4.69 -0.35
CA HIS A 176 16.34 -4.90 -1.17
C HIS A 176 16.65 -6.39 -1.33
N GLY A 177 17.19 -6.82 -2.48
CA GLY A 177 17.51 -8.24 -2.75
C GLY A 177 16.38 -9.21 -2.37
N THR A 178 16.61 -10.12 -1.42
CA THR A 178 15.58 -11.02 -0.85
C THR A 178 15.08 -10.55 0.53
N GLU A 179 15.59 -9.42 1.00
CA GLU A 179 15.44 -8.93 2.35
C GLU A 179 14.37 -7.84 2.44
N THR A 180 13.69 -7.83 3.59
CA THR A 180 12.77 -6.76 3.98
C THR A 180 13.08 -6.43 5.42
N GLU A 181 13.55 -5.21 5.66
CA GLU A 181 14.06 -4.79 6.96
C GLU A 181 13.26 -3.60 7.46
N LEU A 182 12.86 -3.66 8.72
CA LEU A 182 12.13 -2.61 9.40
C LEU A 182 13.03 -1.99 10.46
N PHE A 183 13.14 -0.67 10.44
CA PHE A 183 14.00 0.07 11.35
C PHE A 183 13.21 1.12 12.12
N TRP A 184 13.62 1.34 13.37
CA TRP A 184 13.41 2.62 14.04
C TRP A 184 14.48 3.62 13.62
N SER A 185 14.10 4.89 13.55
CA SER A 185 14.97 6.04 13.30
C SER A 185 14.81 7.06 14.43
N ASP A 186 15.92 7.47 15.01
CA ASP A 186 16.00 8.61 15.94
C ASP A 186 17.11 9.55 15.51
N LYS A 187 16.76 10.69 14.90
CA LYS A 187 17.73 11.67 14.40
C LYS A 187 18.86 11.05 13.56
N GLY A 188 18.51 10.04 12.74
CA GLY A 188 19.43 9.33 11.84
C GLY A 188 20.19 8.16 12.47
N GLU A 189 20.03 7.92 13.77
CA GLU A 189 20.38 6.63 14.36
C GLU A 189 19.32 5.61 13.99
N ILE A 190 19.75 4.47 13.47
CA ILE A 190 18.85 3.40 13.05
C ILE A 190 19.02 2.17 13.94
N SER A 191 17.92 1.52 14.29
CA SER A 191 17.94 0.24 14.98
C SER A 191 16.98 -0.73 14.30
N LEU A 192 17.49 -1.89 13.90
CA LEU A 192 16.68 -2.94 13.29
C LEU A 192 15.64 -3.42 14.29
N GLU A 193 14.37 -3.37 13.88
CA GLU A 193 13.23 -3.88 14.65
C GLU A 193 12.89 -5.31 14.20
N TYR A 194 12.77 -5.53 12.89
CA TYR A 194 12.39 -6.82 12.35
C TYR A 194 12.85 -6.97 10.89
N ASP A 195 13.37 -8.14 10.53
CA ASP A 195 13.93 -8.43 9.21
C ASP A 195 13.30 -9.67 8.55
N GLY A 196 12.17 -10.14 9.08
CA GLY A 196 11.56 -11.39 8.63
C GLY A 196 12.24 -12.65 9.16
N ALA A 197 13.03 -12.57 10.25
CA ALA A 197 13.72 -13.73 10.85
C ALA A 197 12.82 -14.96 11.01
N ARG A 198 11.53 -14.80 11.36
CA ARG A 198 10.59 -15.92 11.49
C ARG A 198 10.35 -16.63 10.16
N GLU A 199 10.10 -15.88 9.10
CA GLU A 199 9.85 -16.44 7.77
C GLU A 199 11.12 -17.11 7.23
N LYS A 200 12.30 -16.54 7.51
CA LYS A 200 13.60 -17.09 7.12
C LYS A 200 13.88 -18.46 7.74
N VAL A 201 13.46 -18.71 8.98
CA VAL A 201 13.61 -20.03 9.64
C VAL A 201 12.97 -21.14 8.83
N ASN A 202 11.85 -20.85 8.14
CA ASN A 202 11.14 -21.81 7.29
C ASN A 202 11.59 -21.76 5.82
N GLY A 203 12.73 -21.12 5.53
CA GLY A 203 13.23 -20.94 4.16
C GLY A 203 12.37 -20.02 3.28
N LYS A 204 11.47 -19.24 3.88
CA LYS A 204 10.55 -18.33 3.17
C LYS A 204 11.05 -16.90 3.22
N GLN A 205 10.70 -16.13 2.20
CA GLN A 205 10.94 -14.68 2.16
C GLN A 205 9.76 -13.94 2.77
N TRP A 206 10.02 -12.92 3.59
CA TRP A 206 8.97 -12.13 4.21
C TRP A 206 8.18 -11.29 3.18
N CYS A 207 8.87 -10.83 2.14
CA CYS A 207 8.28 -10.21 0.95
C CYS A 207 9.01 -10.68 -0.31
N SER A 208 8.27 -11.10 -1.33
CA SER A 208 8.86 -11.48 -2.61
C SER A 208 8.94 -10.30 -3.58
N GLN A 209 7.94 -9.41 -3.57
CA GLN A 209 7.85 -8.26 -4.46
C GLN A 209 8.01 -6.94 -3.70
N TYR A 210 6.98 -6.08 -3.75
CA TYR A 210 6.95 -4.76 -3.13
C TYR A 210 6.31 -4.78 -1.74
N VAL A 211 6.56 -3.72 -0.99
CA VAL A 211 5.91 -3.44 0.29
C VAL A 211 5.05 -2.18 0.21
N LEU A 212 4.00 -2.13 1.03
CA LEU A 212 3.10 -0.99 1.14
C LEU A 212 2.66 -0.81 2.59
N TRP A 213 2.80 0.39 3.12
CA TRP A 213 2.16 0.75 4.39
C TRP A 213 0.70 1.11 4.19
N SER A 214 -0.14 0.75 5.16
CA SER A 214 -1.48 1.31 5.26
C SER A 214 -1.42 2.80 5.65
N PRO A 215 -2.45 3.62 5.31
CA PRO A 215 -2.45 5.08 5.50
C PRO A 215 -2.13 5.58 6.92
N HIS A 216 -2.43 4.82 7.96
CA HIS A 216 -2.09 5.17 9.36
C HIS A 216 -0.90 4.37 9.90
N GLY A 217 -0.20 3.61 9.03
CA GLY A 217 0.91 2.76 9.42
C GLY A 217 0.51 1.58 10.33
N THR A 218 -0.77 1.23 10.42
CA THR A 218 -1.23 0.10 11.25
C THR A 218 -0.73 -1.24 10.69
N TYR A 219 -0.81 -1.41 9.37
CA TYR A 219 -0.49 -2.64 8.66
C TYR A 219 0.67 -2.41 7.68
N LEU A 220 1.60 -3.36 7.63
CA LEU A 220 2.51 -3.52 6.51
C LEU A 220 1.94 -4.59 5.57
N ALA A 221 1.75 -4.26 4.30
CA ALA A 221 1.36 -5.22 3.28
C ALA A 221 2.58 -5.69 2.49
N THR A 222 2.76 -7.01 2.37
CA THR A 222 3.79 -7.61 1.52
C THR A 222 3.16 -8.31 0.32
N PHE A 223 3.73 -8.08 -0.87
CA PHE A 223 3.21 -8.59 -2.12
C PHE A 223 3.88 -9.93 -2.46
N HIS A 224 3.04 -10.91 -2.80
CA HIS A 224 3.44 -12.24 -3.22
C HIS A 224 2.70 -12.67 -4.48
N GLN A 225 3.29 -13.61 -5.22
CA GLN A 225 2.65 -14.13 -6.43
C GLN A 225 1.22 -14.68 -6.17
N PRO A 226 0.94 -15.38 -5.06
CA PRO A 226 -0.41 -15.86 -4.76
C PRO A 226 -1.38 -14.78 -4.24
N GLY A 227 -0.87 -13.64 -3.75
CA GLY A 227 -1.69 -12.66 -3.03
C GLY A 227 -0.90 -11.73 -2.13
N LEU A 228 -1.62 -11.03 -1.25
CA LEU A 228 -1.03 -10.13 -0.26
C LEU A 228 -1.12 -10.73 1.13
N ALA A 229 -0.14 -10.43 1.96
CA ALA A 229 -0.17 -10.67 3.40
C ALA A 229 -0.10 -9.33 4.15
N LEU A 230 -0.90 -9.20 5.21
CA LEU A 230 -0.83 -8.07 6.14
C LEU A 230 -0.14 -8.49 7.43
N TRP A 231 0.72 -7.60 7.91
CA TRP A 231 1.51 -7.78 9.12
C TRP A 231 1.27 -6.62 10.07
N ALA A 232 1.05 -6.93 11.35
CA ALA A 232 0.82 -5.91 12.37
C ALA A 232 1.20 -6.39 13.78
N GLY A 233 1.16 -5.46 14.73
CA GLY A 233 1.50 -5.69 16.14
C GLY A 233 3.01 -5.64 16.41
N GLU A 234 3.36 -5.77 17.69
CA GLU A 234 4.74 -5.72 18.20
C GLU A 234 5.68 -6.72 17.51
N LYS A 235 5.19 -7.94 17.24
CA LYS A 235 5.98 -9.02 16.65
C LYS A 235 5.79 -9.16 15.14
N TYR A 236 5.13 -8.20 14.49
CA TYR A 236 4.80 -8.25 13.06
C TYR A 236 4.18 -9.59 12.66
N GLU A 237 3.13 -10.00 13.37
CA GLU A 237 2.41 -11.23 13.07
C GLU A 237 1.53 -11.06 11.84
N LYS A 238 1.33 -12.14 11.09
CA LYS A 238 0.40 -12.16 9.95
C LYS A 238 -1.03 -12.02 10.48
N VAL A 239 -1.69 -10.92 10.16
CA VAL A 239 -3.05 -10.60 10.61
C VAL A 239 -4.10 -10.72 9.52
N GLY A 240 -3.68 -10.78 8.25
CA GLY A 240 -4.59 -10.91 7.11
C GLY A 240 -3.89 -11.51 5.90
N ARG A 241 -4.66 -12.22 5.08
CA ARG A 241 -4.22 -12.79 3.81
C ARG A 241 -5.30 -12.55 2.76
N PHE A 242 -4.91 -11.99 1.62
CA PHE A 242 -5.82 -11.72 0.50
C PHE A 242 -5.35 -12.50 -0.73
N ALA A 243 -6.07 -13.58 -1.04
CA ALA A 243 -5.75 -14.46 -2.15
C ALA A 243 -6.14 -13.79 -3.48
N HIS A 244 -5.18 -13.13 -4.12
CA HIS A 244 -5.34 -12.52 -5.44
C HIS A 244 -4.05 -12.72 -6.24
N LYS A 245 -4.10 -13.54 -7.29
CA LYS A 245 -2.88 -13.88 -8.02
C LYS A 245 -2.34 -12.69 -8.83
N ASN A 246 -1.02 -12.52 -8.79
CA ASN A 246 -0.28 -11.54 -9.57
C ASN A 246 -0.77 -10.08 -9.35
N VAL A 247 -1.01 -9.69 -8.10
CA VAL A 247 -1.35 -8.29 -7.81
C VAL A 247 -0.17 -7.39 -8.17
N LYS A 248 -0.45 -6.33 -8.93
CA LYS A 248 0.50 -5.26 -9.24
C LYS A 248 0.29 -4.03 -8.37
N ILE A 249 -0.96 -3.75 -8.00
CA ILE A 249 -1.33 -2.56 -7.23
C ILE A 249 -2.27 -2.93 -6.10
N ALA A 250 -2.02 -2.37 -4.93
CA ALA A 250 -2.95 -2.38 -3.82
C ALA A 250 -3.14 -0.97 -3.26
N VAL A 251 -4.36 -0.64 -2.86
CA VAL A 251 -4.72 0.69 -2.34
C VAL A 251 -5.67 0.51 -1.17
N PHE A 252 -5.20 0.86 0.04
CA PHE A 252 -6.05 0.91 1.21
C PHE A 252 -7.02 2.10 1.14
N SER A 253 -8.19 1.94 1.77
CA SER A 253 -9.05 3.08 2.07
C SER A 253 -8.38 3.99 3.12
N PRO A 254 -8.67 5.31 3.12
CA PRO A 254 -8.07 6.26 4.05
C PRO A 254 -8.13 5.87 5.52
N ASN A 255 -9.20 5.22 5.97
CA ASN A 255 -9.36 4.77 7.36
C ASN A 255 -8.97 3.30 7.59
N GLU A 256 -8.32 2.64 6.63
CA GLU A 256 -7.81 1.27 6.71
C GLU A 256 -8.89 0.19 6.86
N THR A 257 -10.14 0.52 6.53
CA THR A 257 -11.28 -0.41 6.60
C THR A 257 -11.32 -1.38 5.42
N TYR A 258 -10.96 -0.89 4.23
CA TYR A 258 -11.06 -1.64 2.98
C TYR A 258 -9.73 -1.66 2.23
N LEU A 259 -9.57 -2.66 1.37
CA LEU A 259 -8.40 -2.81 0.50
C LEU A 259 -8.87 -3.04 -0.93
N LEU A 260 -8.32 -2.29 -1.87
CA LEU A 260 -8.44 -2.55 -3.30
C LEU A 260 -7.18 -3.26 -3.76
N THR A 261 -7.33 -4.31 -4.58
CA THR A 261 -6.21 -4.98 -5.24
C THR A 261 -6.49 -5.11 -6.73
N VAL A 262 -5.45 -4.92 -7.55
CA VAL A 262 -5.53 -4.95 -9.01
C VAL A 262 -4.46 -5.88 -9.57
N SER A 263 -4.89 -6.86 -10.35
CA SER A 263 -4.07 -7.81 -11.12
C SER A 263 -4.06 -7.41 -12.58
N GLU A 264 -2.97 -7.75 -13.27
CA GLU A 264 -2.75 -7.46 -14.70
C GLU A 264 -3.46 -8.45 -15.64
N THR A 265 -4.17 -9.45 -15.09
CA THR A 265 -4.85 -10.46 -15.90
C THR A 265 -6.15 -9.92 -16.50
N ASP A 266 -6.46 -10.27 -17.75
CA ASP A 266 -7.77 -10.04 -18.41
C ASP A 266 -8.92 -10.87 -17.76
N ALA A 267 -8.73 -11.33 -16.52
CA ALA A 267 -9.69 -12.14 -15.79
C ALA A 267 -10.89 -11.29 -15.33
N GLU A 268 -12.03 -11.94 -15.18
CA GLU A 268 -13.25 -11.30 -14.64
C GLU A 268 -13.04 -10.75 -13.22
N ASN A 269 -12.07 -11.30 -12.48
CA ASN A 269 -11.73 -10.94 -11.09
C ASN A 269 -10.43 -10.14 -10.98
N ALA A 270 -10.07 -9.35 -12.01
CA ALA A 270 -8.82 -8.59 -12.01
C ALA A 270 -8.76 -7.47 -10.96
N ILE A 271 -9.90 -6.91 -10.56
CA ILE A 271 -10.00 -5.93 -9.48
C ILE A 271 -10.83 -6.52 -8.36
N ILE A 272 -10.31 -6.54 -7.14
CA ILE A 272 -11.02 -7.08 -5.97
C ILE A 272 -11.01 -6.04 -4.85
N VAL A 273 -12.21 -5.82 -4.28
CA VAL A 273 -12.44 -5.00 -3.10
C VAL A 273 -12.66 -5.91 -1.89
N TRP A 274 -11.85 -5.72 -0.86
CA TRP A 274 -11.81 -6.53 0.35
C TRP A 274 -12.22 -5.71 1.57
N ASP A 275 -12.85 -6.37 2.53
CA ASP A 275 -12.92 -5.88 3.92
C ASP A 275 -11.65 -6.30 4.66
N VAL A 276 -10.91 -5.34 5.22
CA VAL A 276 -9.59 -5.61 5.83
C VAL A 276 -9.73 -6.43 7.10
N LYS A 277 -10.77 -6.16 7.90
CA LYS A 277 -10.96 -6.81 9.20
C LYS A 277 -11.35 -8.28 9.06
N SER A 278 -12.29 -8.60 8.16
CA SER A 278 -12.77 -9.98 7.96
C SER A 278 -11.99 -10.75 6.90
N GLY A 279 -11.19 -10.08 6.06
CA GLY A 279 -10.53 -10.71 4.92
C GLY A 279 -11.49 -11.08 3.77
N LYS A 280 -12.78 -10.77 3.88
CA LYS A 280 -13.80 -11.19 2.92
C LYS A 280 -13.79 -10.31 1.67
N ILE A 281 -14.07 -10.95 0.53
CA ILE A 281 -14.31 -10.27 -0.73
C ILE A 281 -15.68 -9.58 -0.65
N LEU A 282 -15.70 -8.27 -0.83
CA LEU A 282 -16.94 -7.50 -0.94
C LEU A 282 -17.47 -7.52 -2.38
N ARG A 283 -16.58 -7.33 -3.36
CA ARG A 283 -16.93 -7.33 -4.79
C ARG A 283 -15.71 -7.51 -5.67
N THR A 284 -15.92 -8.13 -6.83
CA THR A 284 -14.94 -8.22 -7.92
C THR A 284 -15.40 -7.41 -9.14
N PHE A 285 -14.44 -6.93 -9.91
CA PHE A 285 -14.67 -6.23 -11.17
C PHE A 285 -13.62 -6.63 -12.21
N PRO A 286 -13.98 -6.62 -13.50
CA PRO A 286 -13.01 -6.77 -14.57
C PRO A 286 -12.16 -5.49 -14.68
N ALA A 287 -10.87 -5.67 -14.96
CA ALA A 287 -9.92 -4.58 -15.23
C ALA A 287 -10.34 -3.79 -16.49
N GLY A 288 -10.94 -4.45 -17.47
CA GLY A 288 -11.21 -3.84 -18.79
C GLY A 288 -9.93 -3.80 -19.64
N LYS A 289 -10.07 -3.43 -20.92
CA LYS A 289 -8.94 -3.50 -21.86
C LYS A 289 -7.91 -2.38 -21.58
N PRO A 290 -6.60 -2.69 -21.53
CA PRO A 290 -5.56 -1.67 -21.46
C PRO A 290 -5.56 -0.81 -22.73
N THR A 291 -5.34 0.48 -22.56
CA THR A 291 -5.34 1.51 -23.61
C THR A 291 -3.99 1.64 -24.34
N GLY A 292 -2.96 0.90 -23.91
CA GLY A 292 -1.64 0.87 -24.55
C GLY A 292 -0.72 2.04 -24.23
N VAL A 293 -1.13 2.95 -23.35
CA VAL A 293 -0.30 4.09 -22.91
C VAL A 293 0.53 3.69 -21.68
N LYS A 294 1.80 4.09 -21.65
CA LYS A 294 2.76 3.78 -20.57
C LYS A 294 2.29 4.36 -19.22
N GLY A 295 2.23 3.52 -18.18
CA GLY A 295 1.85 3.93 -16.81
C GLY A 295 0.35 3.86 -16.51
N GLU A 296 -0.47 3.45 -17.48
CA GLU A 296 -1.90 3.22 -17.28
C GLU A 296 -2.17 1.76 -16.92
N VAL A 297 -3.01 1.55 -15.90
CA VAL A 297 -3.33 0.21 -15.40
C VAL A 297 -4.71 -0.20 -15.91
N VAL A 298 -5.68 0.72 -15.81
CA VAL A 298 -7.05 0.51 -16.27
C VAL A 298 -7.59 1.81 -16.85
N GLN A 299 -7.95 1.80 -18.13
CA GLN A 299 -8.67 2.90 -18.80
C GLN A 299 -8.09 4.28 -18.48
N GLY A 300 -6.83 4.59 -18.81
CA GLY A 300 -6.34 5.97 -18.62
C GLY A 300 -5.99 6.40 -17.19
N LEU A 301 -6.20 5.56 -16.17
CA LEU A 301 -6.01 5.94 -14.76
C LEU A 301 -4.92 5.12 -14.07
N GLN A 302 -4.25 5.75 -13.10
CA GLN A 302 -3.30 5.10 -12.19
C GLN A 302 -3.98 4.06 -11.29
N THR A 303 -5.21 4.35 -10.83
CA THR A 303 -6.03 3.43 -10.06
C THR A 303 -7.45 3.38 -10.61
N PRO A 304 -8.07 2.18 -10.74
CA PRO A 304 -9.42 2.06 -11.31
C PRO A 304 -10.52 2.58 -10.38
N PHE A 305 -10.25 2.59 -9.07
CA PHE A 305 -11.15 3.08 -8.05
C PHE A 305 -10.42 4.07 -7.14
N LYS A 306 -11.16 5.07 -6.64
CA LYS A 306 -10.69 6.07 -5.68
C LYS A 306 -11.68 6.15 -4.51
N TRP A 307 -11.14 6.10 -3.30
CA TRP A 307 -11.89 6.10 -2.03
C TRP A 307 -12.25 7.52 -1.58
N SER A 308 -13.41 7.70 -0.95
CA SER A 308 -13.72 8.92 -0.20
C SER A 308 -12.94 8.96 1.12
N ALA A 309 -12.72 10.16 1.66
CA ALA A 309 -11.95 10.37 2.90
C ALA A 309 -12.53 9.66 4.14
N ASP A 310 -13.83 9.39 4.14
CA ASP A 310 -14.60 8.80 5.23
C ASP A 310 -14.86 7.30 5.07
N ASP A 311 -14.26 6.64 4.07
CA ASP A 311 -14.48 5.23 3.71
C ASP A 311 -15.95 4.86 3.42
N ARG A 312 -16.86 5.84 3.24
CA ARG A 312 -18.28 5.57 2.95
C ARG A 312 -18.52 5.25 1.49
N PHE A 313 -17.69 5.80 0.60
CA PHE A 313 -17.86 5.68 -0.83
C PHE A 313 -16.58 5.25 -1.54
N VAL A 314 -16.76 4.49 -2.61
CA VAL A 314 -15.70 4.24 -3.59
C VAL A 314 -16.25 4.52 -4.98
N ALA A 315 -15.49 5.24 -5.79
CA ALA A 315 -15.92 5.64 -7.11
C ALA A 315 -15.01 5.08 -8.20
N ARG A 316 -15.59 4.77 -9.36
CA ARG A 316 -14.91 4.37 -10.60
C ARG A 316 -15.38 5.22 -11.77
N ARG A 317 -14.44 5.56 -12.64
CA ARG A 317 -14.69 6.27 -13.89
C ARG A 317 -15.30 5.33 -14.94
N GLY A 318 -16.36 5.78 -15.61
CA GLY A 318 -16.84 5.26 -16.89
C GLY A 318 -16.62 6.30 -18.00
N LYS A 319 -17.12 6.04 -19.20
CA LYS A 319 -16.91 6.95 -20.36
C LYS A 319 -17.55 8.35 -20.15
N ASP A 320 -18.80 8.37 -19.69
CA ASP A 320 -19.61 9.59 -19.53
C ASP A 320 -20.28 9.66 -18.15
N VAL A 321 -19.81 8.81 -17.22
CA VAL A 321 -20.39 8.67 -15.88
C VAL A 321 -19.30 8.37 -14.86
N VAL A 322 -19.53 8.79 -13.62
CA VAL A 322 -18.78 8.32 -12.46
C VAL A 322 -19.69 7.44 -11.62
N SER A 323 -19.34 6.17 -11.47
CA SER A 323 -20.14 5.22 -10.68
C SER A 323 -19.64 5.21 -9.25
N VAL A 324 -20.50 5.61 -8.32
CA VAL A 324 -20.21 5.70 -6.88
C VAL A 324 -20.90 4.55 -6.16
N TYR A 325 -20.13 3.76 -5.42
CA TYR A 325 -20.61 2.62 -4.65
C TYR A 325 -20.59 2.94 -3.15
N GLU A 326 -21.62 2.49 -2.44
CA GLU A 326 -21.74 2.65 -0.99
C GLU A 326 -21.17 1.44 -0.26
N LEU A 327 -20.27 1.70 0.68
CA LEU A 327 -19.59 0.68 1.49
C LEU A 327 -20.34 0.47 2.83
N PRO A 328 -20.39 -0.76 3.36
CA PRO A 328 -19.71 -1.98 2.89
C PRO A 328 -20.46 -2.73 1.78
N SER A 329 -21.70 -2.35 1.48
CA SER A 329 -22.60 -3.15 0.62
C SER A 329 -22.13 -3.29 -0.84
N MET A 330 -21.25 -2.40 -1.29
CA MET A 330 -20.79 -2.28 -2.68
C MET A 330 -21.95 -2.15 -3.69
N LYS A 331 -23.10 -1.65 -3.25
CA LYS A 331 -24.23 -1.31 -4.11
C LYS A 331 -24.01 0.08 -4.71
N LEU A 332 -24.49 0.27 -5.94
CA LEU A 332 -24.45 1.57 -6.59
C LEU A 332 -25.31 2.56 -5.79
N LEU A 333 -24.72 3.69 -5.41
CA LEU A 333 -25.38 4.75 -4.65
C LEU A 333 -26.67 5.15 -5.37
N GLU A 334 -27.81 5.09 -4.66
CA GLU A 334 -29.17 5.36 -5.18
C GLU A 334 -29.50 4.66 -6.51
N LYS A 335 -28.84 3.54 -6.81
CA LYS A 335 -28.96 2.77 -8.08
C LYS A 335 -28.70 3.60 -9.35
N LYS A 336 -28.00 4.73 -9.25
CA LYS A 336 -27.68 5.60 -10.40
C LYS A 336 -26.24 6.07 -10.35
N SER A 337 -25.55 6.05 -11.49
CA SER A 337 -24.23 6.68 -11.63
C SER A 337 -24.36 8.21 -11.72
N LEU A 338 -23.35 8.94 -11.29
CA LEU A 338 -23.25 10.38 -11.48
C LEU A 338 -23.01 10.66 -12.96
N LYS A 339 -23.86 11.47 -13.58
CA LYS A 339 -23.70 11.88 -14.98
C LYS A 339 -22.53 12.86 -15.08
N ALA A 340 -21.49 12.48 -15.81
CA ALA A 340 -20.26 13.25 -15.96
C ALA A 340 -19.77 13.10 -17.40
N ASP A 341 -20.48 13.75 -18.33
CA ASP A 341 -20.25 13.60 -19.77
C ASP A 341 -18.78 13.90 -20.13
N GLY A 342 -18.10 12.96 -20.79
CA GLY A 342 -16.70 13.07 -21.18
C GLY A 342 -15.68 13.06 -20.04
N VAL A 343 -16.01 12.60 -18.83
CA VAL A 343 -15.09 12.64 -17.68
C VAL A 343 -13.71 12.02 -18.00
N HIS A 344 -12.65 12.82 -17.82
CA HIS A 344 -11.28 12.38 -18.06
C HIS A 344 -10.66 11.81 -16.78
N ASP A 345 -10.69 12.57 -15.68
CA ASP A 345 -10.24 12.11 -14.37
C ASP A 345 -11.03 12.78 -13.23
N PHE A 346 -11.00 12.18 -12.05
CA PHE A 346 -11.70 12.63 -10.86
C PHE A 346 -10.89 12.36 -9.58
N PHE A 347 -11.07 13.18 -8.55
CA PHE A 347 -10.40 13.05 -7.26
C PHE A 347 -11.34 13.46 -6.14
N TRP A 348 -11.31 12.71 -5.04
CA TRP A 348 -12.01 13.07 -3.82
C TRP A 348 -11.25 14.16 -3.06
N SER A 349 -12.00 15.02 -2.36
CA SER A 349 -11.43 15.84 -1.31
C SER A 349 -10.78 14.94 -0.25
N PRO A 350 -9.57 15.27 0.25
CA PRO A 350 -8.90 14.49 1.29
C PRO A 350 -9.60 14.48 2.66
N THR A 351 -10.63 15.29 2.85
CA THR A 351 -11.31 15.46 4.14
C THR A 351 -12.83 15.35 4.08
N ASP A 352 -13.45 15.83 2.99
CA ASP A 352 -14.91 15.85 2.85
C ASP A 352 -15.36 14.89 1.71
N PRO A 353 -16.62 14.43 1.71
CA PRO A 353 -17.18 13.60 0.63
C PRO A 353 -17.53 14.46 -0.62
N ILE A 354 -16.59 15.30 -1.05
CA ILE A 354 -16.69 16.13 -2.25
C ILE A 354 -15.86 15.47 -3.35
N LEU A 355 -16.47 15.23 -4.51
CA LEU A 355 -15.81 14.68 -5.68
C LEU A 355 -15.58 15.79 -6.71
N ALA A 356 -14.31 16.07 -7.01
CA ALA A 356 -13.95 16.93 -8.11
C ALA A 356 -13.64 16.11 -9.35
N TYR A 357 -14.18 16.47 -10.51
CA TYR A 357 -13.83 15.86 -11.78
C TYR A 357 -13.65 16.91 -12.86
N TRP A 358 -12.95 16.54 -13.92
CA TRP A 358 -12.85 17.37 -15.11
C TRP A 358 -13.22 16.59 -16.37
N ALA A 359 -13.79 17.32 -17.32
CA ALA A 359 -14.12 16.83 -18.65
C ALA A 359 -13.50 17.79 -19.69
N PRO A 360 -12.88 17.26 -20.76
CA PRO A 360 -12.34 18.06 -21.85
C PRO A 360 -13.48 18.59 -22.74
N GLU A 361 -13.12 19.44 -23.70
CA GLU A 361 -14.05 19.96 -24.70
C GLU A 361 -14.57 18.83 -25.60
N GLY A 362 -15.89 18.81 -25.81
CA GLY A 362 -16.52 17.81 -26.68
C GLY A 362 -18.00 18.11 -26.94
N ASN A 363 -18.51 17.71 -28.11
CA ASN A 363 -19.94 17.83 -28.47
C ASN A 363 -20.53 19.25 -28.25
N ASN A 364 -19.82 20.30 -28.65
CA ASN A 364 -20.19 21.72 -28.41
C ASN A 364 -20.30 22.13 -26.93
N VAL A 365 -19.82 21.29 -26.00
CA VAL A 365 -19.71 21.61 -24.57
C VAL A 365 -18.25 22.03 -24.27
N PRO A 366 -18.03 23.16 -23.55
CA PRO A 366 -16.69 23.56 -23.15
C PRO A 366 -16.10 22.57 -22.14
N ALA A 367 -14.77 22.59 -21.99
CA ALA A 367 -14.13 21.87 -20.89
C ALA A 367 -14.70 22.39 -19.57
N ARG A 368 -14.83 21.53 -18.58
CA ARG A 368 -15.34 21.93 -17.26
C ARG A 368 -14.66 21.19 -16.13
N VAL A 369 -14.54 21.88 -15.01
CA VAL A 369 -14.21 21.30 -13.71
C VAL A 369 -15.43 21.47 -12.83
N SER A 370 -15.92 20.36 -12.28
CA SER A 370 -17.09 20.32 -11.41
C SER A 370 -16.71 19.76 -10.05
N LEU A 371 -17.25 20.35 -8.99
CA LEU A 371 -17.18 19.87 -7.61
C LEU A 371 -18.60 19.43 -7.21
N VAL A 372 -18.75 18.14 -6.89
CA VAL A 372 -20.03 17.53 -6.55
C VAL A 372 -19.98 17.01 -5.13
N GLU A 373 -20.92 17.42 -4.30
CA GLU A 373 -21.09 16.89 -2.94
C GLU A 373 -21.83 15.55 -2.98
N LEU A 374 -21.37 14.57 -2.20
CA LEU A 374 -22.02 13.28 -2.04
C LEU A 374 -22.40 13.06 -0.57
N PRO A 375 -23.57 12.46 -0.28
CA PRO A 375 -24.47 11.77 -1.20
C PRO A 375 -25.50 12.66 -1.93
N SER A 376 -25.57 13.97 -1.63
CA SER A 376 -26.60 14.88 -2.17
C SER A 376 -26.60 14.99 -3.70
N ARG A 377 -25.46 14.70 -4.35
CA ARG A 377 -25.18 14.90 -5.79
C ARG A 377 -25.35 16.35 -6.23
N THR A 378 -25.32 17.28 -5.27
CA THR A 378 -25.41 18.71 -5.55
C THR A 378 -24.07 19.16 -6.12
N GLU A 379 -24.10 19.76 -7.31
CA GLU A 379 -22.91 20.42 -7.86
C GLU A 379 -22.70 21.74 -7.12
N ILE A 380 -21.69 21.78 -6.25
CA ILE A 380 -21.35 22.94 -5.42
C ILE A 380 -20.79 24.06 -6.30
N ARG A 381 -19.94 23.68 -7.27
CA ARG A 381 -19.26 24.62 -8.14
C ARG A 381 -18.92 23.99 -9.48
N GLN A 382 -19.19 24.70 -10.56
CA GLN A 382 -18.71 24.38 -11.91
C GLN A 382 -17.95 25.57 -12.49
N LYS A 383 -16.80 25.29 -13.09
CA LYS A 383 -16.00 26.26 -13.85
C LYS A 383 -15.82 25.75 -15.26
N ASN A 384 -16.33 26.51 -16.23
CA ASN A 384 -16.08 26.25 -17.64
C ASN A 384 -14.74 26.84 -18.07
N LEU A 385 -14.03 26.10 -18.91
CA LEU A 385 -12.70 26.40 -19.43
C LEU A 385 -12.73 26.26 -20.96
N PHE A 386 -11.86 27.01 -21.64
CA PHE A 386 -11.82 27.07 -23.10
C PHE A 386 -10.38 26.96 -23.61
N ASN A 387 -10.25 26.35 -24.78
CA ASN A 387 -9.00 25.95 -25.42
C ASN A 387 -8.11 25.13 -24.46
N VAL A 388 -8.67 24.10 -23.83
CA VAL A 388 -7.96 23.26 -22.86
C VAL A 388 -7.39 22.00 -23.53
N SER A 389 -6.12 21.71 -23.25
CA SER A 389 -5.47 20.46 -23.65
C SER A 389 -5.45 19.43 -22.52
N ASP A 390 -5.17 19.86 -21.28
CA ASP A 390 -5.05 18.97 -20.11
C ASP A 390 -5.39 19.72 -18.81
N CYS A 391 -5.91 18.99 -17.82
CA CYS A 391 -6.14 19.49 -16.48
C CYS A 391 -5.61 18.52 -15.42
N LYS A 392 -4.82 19.03 -14.46
CA LYS A 392 -4.40 18.29 -13.26
C LYS A 392 -4.99 18.91 -12.02
N LEU A 393 -5.71 18.10 -11.24
CA LEU A 393 -6.38 18.52 -10.02
C LEU A 393 -5.47 18.21 -8.83
N ASN A 394 -5.10 19.24 -8.06
CA ASN A 394 -4.23 19.11 -6.89
C ASN A 394 -4.95 19.61 -5.65
N TRP A 395 -5.47 18.69 -4.85
CA TRP A 395 -6.12 19.02 -3.57
C TRP A 395 -5.11 19.43 -2.52
N HIS A 396 -5.44 20.46 -1.75
CA HIS A 396 -4.73 20.77 -0.51
C HIS A 396 -4.95 19.61 0.49
N PRO A 397 -3.94 19.18 1.28
CA PRO A 397 -4.07 18.05 2.20
C PRO A 397 -5.21 18.16 3.23
N ASN A 398 -5.60 19.39 3.58
CA ASN A 398 -6.74 19.66 4.48
C ASN A 398 -8.09 19.80 3.74
N GLY A 399 -8.12 19.69 2.41
CA GLY A 399 -9.30 19.90 1.58
C GLY A 399 -9.79 21.35 1.51
N THR A 400 -8.99 22.30 1.99
CA THR A 400 -9.34 23.73 2.03
C THR A 400 -9.31 24.39 0.67
N PHE A 401 -8.36 23.97 -0.18
CA PHE A 401 -8.15 24.49 -1.52
C PHE A 401 -8.08 23.37 -2.55
N LEU A 402 -8.47 23.67 -3.77
CA LEU A 402 -8.22 22.82 -4.94
C LEU A 402 -7.51 23.65 -6.01
N GLY A 403 -6.29 23.26 -6.35
CA GLY A 403 -5.51 23.88 -7.40
C GLY A 403 -5.61 23.10 -8.70
N VAL A 404 -6.22 23.69 -9.72
CA VAL A 404 -6.33 23.07 -11.05
C VAL A 404 -5.26 23.67 -11.96
N LYS A 405 -4.26 22.86 -12.32
CA LYS A 405 -3.31 23.20 -13.38
C LYS A 405 -3.99 22.98 -14.72
N VAL A 406 -4.29 24.05 -15.44
CA VAL A 406 -4.93 24.01 -16.76
C VAL A 406 -3.87 24.30 -17.82
N THR A 407 -3.57 23.31 -18.65
CA THR A 407 -2.74 23.51 -19.84
C THR A 407 -3.65 23.90 -20.99
N ARG A 408 -3.58 25.17 -21.40
CA ARG A 408 -4.35 25.74 -22.50
C ARG A 408 -3.53 25.77 -23.78
N HIS A 409 -4.21 25.79 -24.91
CA HIS A 409 -3.61 25.94 -26.23
C HIS A 409 -4.10 27.21 -26.93
N SER A 410 -3.27 27.80 -27.79
CA SER A 410 -3.73 28.87 -28.68
C SER A 410 -4.72 28.34 -29.71
N LYS A 411 -5.49 29.22 -30.36
CA LYS A 411 -6.44 28.84 -31.43
C LYS A 411 -5.80 28.00 -32.55
N SER A 412 -4.51 28.22 -32.82
CA SER A 412 -3.74 27.46 -33.81
C SER A 412 -3.20 26.12 -33.30
N LYS A 413 -3.38 25.81 -31.99
CA LYS A 413 -2.85 24.65 -31.25
C LYS A 413 -1.32 24.53 -31.23
N LYS A 414 -0.59 25.57 -31.65
CA LYS A 414 0.88 25.54 -31.75
C LYS A 414 1.58 25.89 -30.45
N THR A 415 0.97 26.73 -29.62
CA THR A 415 1.56 27.20 -28.36
C THR A 415 0.70 26.77 -27.19
N LEU A 416 1.37 26.32 -26.13
CA LEU A 416 0.74 25.93 -24.87
C LEU A 416 1.08 26.95 -23.80
N PHE A 417 0.10 27.30 -22.98
CA PHE A 417 0.27 28.17 -21.81
C PHE A 417 -0.42 27.54 -20.62
N THR A 418 0.07 27.81 -19.40
CA THR A 418 -0.47 27.18 -18.19
C THR A 418 -1.12 28.23 -17.31
N ASN A 419 -2.36 27.98 -16.93
CA ASN A 419 -3.07 28.79 -15.94
C ASN A 419 -3.40 27.90 -14.75
N PHE A 420 -3.48 28.52 -13.58
CA PHE A 420 -3.92 27.90 -12.36
C PHE A 420 -5.29 28.46 -12.00
N GLU A 421 -6.28 27.58 -11.86
CA GLU A 421 -7.60 27.95 -11.32
C GLU A 421 -7.64 27.43 -9.88
N MET A 422 -7.66 28.35 -8.92
CA MET A 422 -7.56 28.07 -7.49
C MET A 422 -8.92 28.22 -6.83
N PHE A 423 -9.45 27.12 -6.32
CA PHE A 423 -10.77 27.05 -5.68
C PHE A 423 -10.62 27.15 -4.16
N ARG A 424 -11.40 28.02 -3.52
CA ARG A 424 -11.50 28.15 -2.06
C ARG A 424 -12.71 27.38 -1.55
N VAL A 425 -12.52 26.10 -1.24
CA VAL A 425 -13.62 25.13 -1.06
C VAL A 425 -14.41 25.36 0.22
N ARG A 426 -13.79 25.94 1.24
CA ARG A 426 -14.43 26.24 2.54
C ARG A 426 -15.20 27.56 2.55
N GLU A 427 -15.03 28.40 1.54
CA GLU A 427 -15.69 29.71 1.47
C GLU A 427 -17.06 29.60 0.76
N PRO A 428 -18.06 30.41 1.16
CA PRO A 428 -19.36 30.41 0.52
C PRO A 428 -19.27 30.62 -0.99
N LEU A 429 -20.03 29.83 -1.75
CA LEU A 429 -20.05 29.83 -3.22
C LEU A 429 -18.75 29.38 -3.93
N VAL A 430 -17.75 28.92 -3.16
CA VAL A 430 -16.45 28.44 -3.65
C VAL A 430 -15.82 29.42 -4.65
N PRO A 431 -15.30 30.57 -4.18
CA PRO A 431 -14.58 31.53 -5.01
C PRO A 431 -13.46 30.84 -5.80
N VAL A 432 -13.30 31.26 -7.06
CA VAL A 432 -12.27 30.73 -7.96
C VAL A 432 -11.42 31.88 -8.46
N GLU A 433 -10.14 31.82 -8.15
CA GLU A 433 -9.15 32.82 -8.54
C GLU A 433 -8.24 32.24 -9.63
N MET A 434 -7.95 33.04 -10.64
CA MET A 434 -7.13 32.63 -11.78
C MET A 434 -5.74 33.23 -11.65
N LEU A 435 -4.72 32.38 -11.60
CA LEU A 435 -3.32 32.75 -11.62
C LEU A 435 -2.72 32.38 -12.99
N GLU A 436 -2.38 33.39 -13.78
CA GLU A 436 -1.75 33.20 -15.10
C GLU A 436 -0.23 33.02 -14.95
N MET A 437 0.31 31.96 -15.56
CA MET A 437 1.74 31.69 -15.57
C MET A 437 2.28 31.86 -16.99
N LYS A 438 3.29 32.73 -17.13
CA LYS A 438 3.92 33.01 -18.43
C LYS A 438 4.73 31.82 -18.93
N ASP A 439 5.38 31.12 -18.01
CA ASP A 439 6.29 30.02 -18.30
C ASP A 439 5.60 28.65 -18.20
N SER A 440 6.25 27.64 -18.77
CA SER A 440 5.80 26.26 -18.60
C SER A 440 6.01 25.79 -17.16
N ILE A 441 4.98 25.20 -16.56
CA ILE A 441 5.05 24.68 -15.19
C ILE A 441 5.56 23.24 -15.20
N VAL A 442 6.62 22.98 -14.44
CA VAL A 442 7.19 21.66 -14.22
C VAL A 442 6.54 20.99 -13.00
N ALA A 443 6.52 21.66 -11.85
CA ALA A 443 6.01 21.11 -10.60
C ALA A 443 5.13 22.11 -9.83
N PHE A 444 4.26 21.59 -8.99
CA PHE A 444 3.37 22.33 -8.11
C PHE A 444 3.21 21.55 -6.80
N ALA A 445 3.34 22.21 -5.65
CA ALA A 445 3.14 21.56 -4.36
C ALA A 445 2.57 22.52 -3.31
N TRP A 446 1.54 22.05 -2.60
CA TRP A 446 0.93 22.74 -1.45
C TRP A 446 1.81 22.59 -0.20
N GLU A 447 1.86 23.63 0.62
CA GLU A 447 2.35 23.52 2.00
C GLU A 447 1.32 22.75 2.85
N PRO A 448 1.64 21.57 3.43
CA PRO A 448 0.63 20.67 3.99
C PRO A 448 -0.28 21.25 5.09
N LYS A 449 0.24 22.16 5.91
CA LYS A 449 -0.48 22.79 7.04
C LYS A 449 -0.80 24.27 6.84
N GLY A 450 -0.47 24.83 5.69
CA GLY A 450 -0.53 26.27 5.46
C GLY A 450 -1.55 26.66 4.39
N THR A 451 -1.37 27.88 3.91
CA THR A 451 -2.11 28.47 2.78
C THR A 451 -1.18 28.72 1.59
N ARG A 452 0.10 28.40 1.74
CA ARG A 452 1.14 28.64 0.75
C ARG A 452 1.26 27.46 -0.23
N PHE A 453 1.78 27.77 -1.41
CA PHE A 453 2.20 26.77 -2.37
C PHE A 453 3.42 27.25 -3.13
N ALA A 454 4.17 26.30 -3.69
CA ALA A 454 5.31 26.58 -4.54
C ALA A 454 5.08 25.98 -5.93
N THR A 455 5.60 26.66 -6.95
CA THR A 455 5.58 26.19 -8.33
C THR A 455 6.96 26.28 -8.94
N VAL A 456 7.35 25.26 -9.69
CA VAL A 456 8.56 25.27 -10.51
C VAL A 456 8.15 25.59 -11.93
N HIS A 457 8.76 26.60 -12.54
CA HIS A 457 8.42 27.04 -13.88
C HIS A 457 9.65 27.54 -14.64
N GLY A 458 9.62 27.46 -15.96
CA GLY A 458 10.68 28.00 -16.80
C GLY A 458 10.46 27.73 -18.28
N GLU A 459 11.31 28.34 -19.11
CA GLU A 459 11.28 28.16 -20.57
C GLU A 459 12.02 26.89 -21.01
N SER A 460 13.07 26.50 -20.28
CA SER A 460 13.90 25.33 -20.54
C SER A 460 14.23 24.61 -19.24
N GLN A 461 14.46 23.30 -19.30
CA GLN A 461 14.85 22.50 -18.14
C GLN A 461 16.16 22.96 -17.49
N LEU A 462 16.99 23.74 -18.19
CA LEU A 462 18.24 24.29 -17.66
C LEU A 462 18.06 25.63 -16.93
N ARG A 463 16.91 26.31 -17.10
CA ARG A 463 16.62 27.61 -16.48
C ARG A 463 15.24 27.57 -15.83
N LEU A 464 15.15 26.82 -14.73
CA LEU A 464 13.94 26.75 -13.92
C LEU A 464 13.99 27.77 -12.79
N ASN A 465 12.83 28.34 -12.50
CA ASN A 465 12.58 29.26 -11.42
C ASN A 465 11.60 28.61 -10.45
N VAL A 466 11.68 28.98 -9.17
CA VAL A 466 10.77 28.52 -8.13
C VAL A 466 10.05 29.72 -7.54
N SER A 467 8.73 29.81 -7.74
CA SER A 467 7.90 30.88 -7.18
C SER A 467 7.05 30.37 -6.03
N PHE A 468 7.05 31.14 -4.94
CA PHE A 468 6.26 30.88 -3.74
C PHE A 468 5.07 31.83 -3.69
N TYR A 469 3.89 31.29 -3.43
CA TYR A 469 2.64 32.04 -3.38
C TYR A 469 1.91 31.77 -2.06
N ASP A 470 1.04 32.68 -1.67
CA ASP A 470 0.11 32.51 -0.56
C ASP A 470 -1.31 32.79 -1.04
N MET A 471 -2.23 31.88 -0.70
CA MET A 471 -3.65 32.06 -0.95
C MET A 471 -4.24 33.23 -0.13
N ASN A 472 -3.63 33.65 0.98
CA ASN A 472 -4.22 34.65 1.89
C ASN A 472 -3.42 35.96 1.99
N GLY A 473 -2.64 36.31 0.97
CA GLY A 473 -2.03 37.65 0.90
C GLY A 473 -0.70 37.85 1.62
N GLY A 474 -0.09 36.81 2.19
CA GLY A 474 1.16 36.91 2.95
C GLY A 474 0.95 37.35 4.40
N ALA A 475 2.02 37.20 5.21
CA ALA A 475 2.01 37.21 6.68
C ALA A 475 1.09 38.25 7.37
N ALA A 476 0.48 37.82 8.48
CA ALA A 476 -0.39 38.55 9.40
C ALA A 476 0.21 39.87 9.93
N GLY A 477 0.23 40.91 9.10
CA GLY A 477 0.79 42.22 9.41
C GLY A 477 0.43 43.32 8.41
N SER A 478 0.01 43.00 7.18
CA SER A 478 -0.62 43.98 6.30
C SER A 478 -2.04 44.27 6.79
N LYS A 479 -2.38 45.55 6.97
CA LYS A 479 -3.67 46.03 7.53
C LYS A 479 -4.87 45.85 6.58
N ALA A 480 -4.80 44.89 5.66
CA ALA A 480 -5.91 44.38 4.90
C ALA A 480 -5.62 42.91 4.62
N ALA A 481 -6.42 41.99 5.16
CA ALA A 481 -6.38 40.59 4.77
C ALA A 481 -6.82 40.50 3.30
N SER A 482 -5.88 40.64 2.36
CA SER A 482 -6.18 40.44 0.95
C SER A 482 -6.48 38.95 0.76
N THR A 483 -7.74 38.63 0.45
CA THR A 483 -8.16 37.26 0.10
C THR A 483 -7.73 36.91 -1.33
N GLU A 484 -6.63 37.49 -1.79
CA GLU A 484 -6.09 37.39 -3.15
C GLU A 484 -4.77 36.63 -3.10
N ILE A 485 -4.54 35.81 -4.12
CA ILE A 485 -3.30 35.07 -4.31
C ILE A 485 -2.17 36.07 -4.51
N THR A 486 -1.18 36.00 -3.64
CA THR A 486 -0.05 36.92 -3.66
C THR A 486 1.25 36.14 -3.88
N LEU A 487 2.03 36.58 -4.87
CA LEU A 487 3.40 36.11 -5.06
C LEU A 487 4.26 36.64 -3.91
N LEU A 488 4.87 35.74 -3.15
CA LEU A 488 5.75 36.09 -2.03
C LEU A 488 7.15 36.47 -2.53
N TYR A 489 7.76 35.59 -3.33
CA TYR A 489 9.06 35.78 -3.97
C TYR A 489 9.33 34.68 -5.00
N THR A 490 10.35 34.89 -5.84
CA THR A 490 10.80 33.95 -6.87
C THR A 490 12.30 33.72 -6.73
N LEU A 491 12.70 32.45 -6.76
CA LEU A 491 14.09 32.01 -6.88
C LEU A 491 14.39 31.75 -8.35
N THR A 492 15.44 32.38 -8.88
CA THR A 492 15.81 32.26 -10.29
C THR A 492 16.89 31.23 -10.53
N GLU A 493 16.85 30.54 -11.67
CA GLU A 493 17.90 29.64 -12.17
C GLU A 493 18.31 28.54 -11.17
N LYS A 494 17.32 27.87 -10.59
CA LYS A 494 17.52 26.75 -9.65
C LYS A 494 17.48 25.39 -10.37
N PRO A 495 18.41 24.46 -10.07
CA PRO A 495 18.36 23.09 -10.59
C PRO A 495 17.32 22.24 -9.84
N CYS A 496 16.05 22.64 -9.94
CA CYS A 496 14.94 22.04 -9.19
C CYS A 496 13.86 21.55 -10.16
N SER A 497 13.51 20.27 -10.09
CA SER A 497 12.42 19.67 -10.86
C SER A 497 11.24 19.22 -9.99
N HIS A 498 11.46 19.00 -8.69
CA HIS A 498 10.47 18.49 -7.74
C HIS A 498 10.50 19.28 -6.43
N LEU A 499 9.35 19.35 -5.75
CA LEU A 499 9.15 20.12 -4.52
C LEU A 499 8.66 19.19 -3.42
N TYR A 500 9.40 19.11 -2.31
CA TYR A 500 9.05 18.27 -1.16
C TYR A 500 8.96 19.10 0.11
N TRP A 501 7.73 19.48 0.47
CA TRP A 501 7.45 20.21 1.71
C TRP A 501 7.57 19.29 2.93
N SER A 502 8.10 19.85 4.02
CA SER A 502 7.99 19.22 5.33
C SER A 502 6.51 19.04 5.70
N PRO A 503 6.11 17.91 6.31
CA PRO A 503 4.75 17.69 6.80
C PRO A 503 4.27 18.75 7.83
N LEU A 504 5.21 19.47 8.44
CA LEU A 504 4.91 20.58 9.36
C LEU A 504 4.77 21.94 8.67
N GLY A 505 5.14 22.04 7.39
CA GLY A 505 5.28 23.30 6.66
C GLY A 505 6.62 23.99 6.90
N ASN A 506 6.72 25.24 6.44
CA ASN A 506 7.89 26.12 6.43
C ASN A 506 9.08 25.60 5.60
N ASN A 507 9.66 24.46 5.99
CA ASN A 507 10.82 23.87 5.33
C ASN A 507 10.40 23.13 4.06
N ILE A 508 11.18 23.29 2.99
CA ILE A 508 10.98 22.60 1.72
C ILE A 508 12.32 22.14 1.16
N VAL A 509 12.34 20.95 0.54
CA VAL A 509 13.47 20.49 -0.27
C VAL A 509 13.15 20.74 -1.74
N LEU A 510 13.97 21.57 -2.36
CA LEU A 510 13.99 21.79 -3.80
C LEU A 510 14.91 20.74 -4.41
N ALA A 511 14.33 19.76 -5.13
CA ALA A 511 15.05 18.59 -5.59
C ALA A 511 15.16 18.57 -7.13
N GLY A 512 16.39 18.50 -7.63
CA GLY A 512 16.73 18.27 -9.02
C GLY A 512 16.88 16.78 -9.31
N LEU A 513 15.77 16.07 -9.46
CA LEU A 513 15.78 14.63 -9.78
C LEU A 513 15.88 14.35 -11.28
N GLY A 514 16.25 13.12 -11.64
CA GLY A 514 16.36 12.67 -13.04
C GLY A 514 17.61 13.21 -13.72
N GLU A 515 17.45 13.97 -14.80
CA GLU A 515 18.56 14.52 -15.59
C GLU A 515 19.41 15.56 -14.83
N MET A 516 18.88 16.10 -13.73
CA MET A 516 19.56 17.05 -12.84
C MET A 516 20.46 16.38 -11.78
N ASN A 517 20.66 15.07 -11.88
CA ASN A 517 21.60 14.27 -11.09
C ASN A 517 21.45 14.30 -9.56
N GLY A 518 20.33 14.79 -9.02
CA GLY A 518 20.01 14.69 -7.59
C GLY A 518 20.54 15.83 -6.74
N SER A 519 20.56 17.06 -7.27
CA SER A 519 20.77 18.27 -6.46
C SER A 519 19.64 18.45 -5.44
N LEU A 520 19.97 18.77 -4.19
CA LEU A 520 19.03 18.94 -3.09
C LEU A 520 19.31 20.26 -2.39
N GLU A 521 18.39 21.21 -2.46
CA GLU A 521 18.50 22.48 -1.72
C GLU A 521 17.44 22.54 -0.62
N PHE A 522 17.90 22.60 0.63
CA PHE A 522 17.05 22.76 1.81
C PHE A 522 16.78 24.24 2.00
N TRP A 523 15.50 24.62 1.97
CA TRP A 523 15.07 26.00 1.93
C TRP A 523 14.08 26.31 3.05
N ASP A 524 14.30 27.41 3.76
CA ASP A 524 13.36 27.96 4.75
C ASP A 524 12.46 28.99 4.06
N THR A 525 11.14 28.73 4.05
CA THR A 525 10.21 29.58 3.31
C THR A 525 9.90 30.89 4.04
N ASP A 526 9.90 30.89 5.37
CA ASP A 526 9.61 32.06 6.22
C ASP A 526 10.78 33.05 6.19
N GLU A 527 12.00 32.55 6.41
CA GLU A 527 13.24 33.34 6.42
C GLU A 527 13.76 33.64 5.00
N ARG A 528 13.22 32.93 3.99
CA ARG A 528 13.56 33.10 2.57
C ARG A 528 15.04 32.89 2.30
N GLN A 529 15.62 31.89 2.95
CA GLN A 529 17.04 31.58 2.82
C GLN A 529 17.31 30.11 2.54
N SER A 530 18.40 29.89 1.81
CA SER A 530 18.96 28.56 1.60
C SER A 530 19.63 28.13 2.90
N ILE A 531 19.16 27.05 3.50
CA ILE A 531 19.76 26.50 4.72
C ILE A 531 21.05 25.78 4.34
N THR A 532 20.97 24.86 3.37
CA THR A 532 22.10 24.08 2.88
C THR A 532 21.79 23.51 1.49
N ALA A 533 22.79 23.48 0.62
CA ALA A 533 22.76 22.74 -0.63
C ALA A 533 23.57 21.44 -0.47
N GLN A 534 22.95 20.33 -0.85
CA GLN A 534 23.51 18.98 -0.83
C GLN A 534 23.34 18.33 -2.21
N GLU A 535 24.00 17.20 -2.40
CA GLU A 535 23.85 16.39 -3.58
C GLU A 535 23.70 14.93 -3.16
N HIS A 536 22.76 14.23 -3.78
CA HIS A 536 22.68 12.77 -3.74
C HIS A 536 22.66 12.28 -5.18
N PHE A 537 23.81 11.87 -5.67
CA PHE A 537 23.99 11.49 -7.07
C PHE A 537 22.95 10.47 -7.53
N LYS A 538 22.25 10.77 -8.62
CA LYS A 538 21.17 9.94 -9.21
C LYS A 538 20.01 9.64 -8.26
N CYS A 539 19.77 10.49 -7.28
CA CYS A 539 18.60 10.40 -6.42
C CYS A 539 17.32 10.22 -7.25
N THR A 540 16.52 9.23 -6.86
CA THR A 540 15.26 8.87 -7.54
C THR A 540 14.04 9.20 -6.69
N HIS A 541 14.18 9.12 -5.36
CA HIS A 541 13.08 9.33 -4.42
C HIS A 541 13.55 10.22 -3.27
N VAL A 542 12.67 11.14 -2.85
CA VAL A 542 12.85 12.02 -1.70
C VAL A 542 11.57 11.95 -0.88
N GLU A 543 11.69 11.69 0.41
CA GLU A 543 10.54 11.61 1.32
C GLU A 543 10.90 12.17 2.69
N TRP A 544 10.01 13.01 3.24
CA TRP A 544 10.11 13.46 4.62
C TRP A 544 9.57 12.38 5.55
N ASP A 545 10.21 12.23 6.70
CA ASP A 545 9.61 11.49 7.79
C ASP A 545 8.32 12.19 8.25
N PRO A 546 7.33 11.47 8.83
CA PRO A 546 6.06 12.07 9.22
C PRO A 546 6.17 13.19 10.27
N SER A 547 7.28 13.24 11.02
CA SER A 547 7.53 14.30 12.00
C SER A 547 8.17 15.56 11.38
N GLY A 548 8.69 15.48 10.15
CA GLY A 548 9.34 16.59 9.45
C GLY A 548 10.73 16.95 9.98
N ARG A 549 11.39 16.04 10.71
CA ARG A 549 12.73 16.22 11.29
C ARG A 549 13.84 15.68 10.40
N VAL A 550 13.54 14.67 9.59
CA VAL A 550 14.48 13.89 8.78
C VAL A 550 13.95 13.78 7.34
N VAL A 551 14.84 13.95 6.39
CA VAL A 551 14.58 13.69 4.97
C VAL A 551 15.32 12.42 4.58
N ALA A 552 14.63 11.46 3.97
CA ALA A 552 15.25 10.33 3.32
C ALA A 552 15.35 10.62 1.83
N THR A 553 16.53 10.37 1.26
CA THR A 553 16.71 10.34 -0.20
C THR A 553 17.28 9.01 -0.61
N SER A 554 16.83 8.45 -1.73
CA SER A 554 17.24 7.10 -2.15
C SER A 554 17.42 6.93 -3.65
N VAL A 555 18.32 6.01 -3.98
CA VAL A 555 18.60 5.54 -5.33
C VAL A 555 18.07 4.11 -5.41
N CYS A 556 16.87 3.98 -5.99
CA CYS A 556 16.18 2.72 -6.13
C CYS A 556 16.28 2.22 -7.57
N GLN A 557 16.37 0.90 -7.75
CA GLN A 557 16.21 0.25 -9.04
C GLN A 557 14.84 -0.44 -9.16
N PRO A 558 14.28 -0.59 -10.38
CA PRO A 558 13.06 -1.37 -10.57
C PRO A 558 13.28 -2.86 -10.29
N LEU A 559 12.30 -3.50 -9.64
CA LEU A 559 12.33 -4.94 -9.33
C LEU A 559 12.39 -5.82 -10.60
N ASP A 560 11.62 -5.45 -11.64
CA ASP A 560 11.47 -6.23 -12.88
C ASP A 560 12.62 -6.01 -13.89
N ASN A 561 13.61 -5.16 -13.57
CA ASN A 561 14.69 -4.81 -14.51
C ASN A 561 16.06 -5.30 -14.03
N SER A 562 16.38 -6.56 -14.37
CA SER A 562 17.65 -7.21 -14.03
C SER A 562 18.89 -6.56 -14.66
N TYR A 563 18.73 -5.66 -15.65
CA TYR A 563 19.82 -4.96 -16.36
C TYR A 563 19.85 -3.47 -16.06
N TYR A 564 19.57 -3.09 -14.80
CA TYR A 564 19.69 -1.70 -14.39
C TYR A 564 21.16 -1.24 -14.44
N LYS A 565 21.45 -0.22 -15.24
CA LYS A 565 22.82 0.21 -15.58
C LYS A 565 23.63 0.79 -14.41
N PHE A 566 23.00 1.09 -13.27
CA PHE A 566 23.61 1.87 -12.19
C PHE A 566 23.38 1.22 -10.82
N GLN A 567 23.98 0.04 -10.60
CA GLN A 567 23.81 -0.71 -9.34
C GLN A 567 24.73 -0.24 -8.21
N MET A 568 25.87 0.40 -8.53
CA MET A 568 26.93 0.69 -7.54
C MET A 568 26.59 1.78 -6.50
N ASP A 569 25.61 2.63 -6.80
CA ASP A 569 25.20 3.74 -5.91
C ASP A 569 23.80 3.54 -5.31
N ASN A 570 23.24 2.33 -5.43
CA ASN A 570 21.96 2.00 -4.82
C ASN A 570 22.05 2.07 -3.30
N GLY A 571 21.04 2.68 -2.67
CA GLY A 571 21.06 2.94 -1.23
C GLY A 571 20.19 4.11 -0.83
N TYR A 572 20.38 4.57 0.40
CA TYR A 572 19.64 5.68 0.97
C TYR A 572 20.51 6.56 1.88
N ASN A 573 20.18 7.85 1.89
CA ASN A 573 20.78 8.86 2.74
C ASN A 573 19.69 9.46 3.63
N LEU A 574 20.00 9.61 4.92
CA LEU A 574 19.17 10.34 5.88
C LEU A 574 19.81 11.69 6.16
N TRP A 575 19.03 12.74 6.02
CA TRP A 575 19.43 14.12 6.25
C TRP A 575 18.58 14.71 7.37
N SER A 576 19.14 15.61 8.18
CA SER A 576 18.30 16.44 9.04
C SER A 576 17.45 17.39 8.19
N PHE A 577 16.41 17.97 8.77
CA PHE A 577 15.62 19.02 8.11
C PHE A 577 16.46 20.25 7.69
N GLN A 578 17.67 20.41 8.26
CA GLN A 578 18.63 21.46 7.91
C GLN A 578 19.60 21.04 6.79
N GLY A 579 19.51 19.81 6.28
CA GLY A 579 20.41 19.30 5.24
C GLY A 579 21.75 18.75 5.75
N LYS A 580 21.88 18.47 7.06
CA LYS A 580 23.06 17.76 7.59
C LYS A 580 22.92 16.27 7.29
N LEU A 581 23.91 15.66 6.64
CA LEU A 581 23.95 14.21 6.45
C LEU A 581 24.07 13.51 7.82
N LEU A 582 23.11 12.64 8.12
CA LEU A 582 23.05 11.86 9.36
C LEU A 582 23.54 10.43 9.13
N LYS A 583 23.14 9.82 8.02
CA LYS A 583 23.49 8.46 7.64
C LYS A 583 23.54 8.34 6.12
N GLU A 584 24.53 7.63 5.62
CA GLU A 584 24.61 7.14 4.26
C GLU A 584 24.79 5.62 4.33
N GLU A 585 23.97 4.89 3.59
CA GLU A 585 24.06 3.43 3.53
C GLU A 585 23.79 2.94 2.11
N LYS A 586 24.80 2.26 1.57
CA LYS A 586 24.71 1.58 0.28
C LYS A 586 24.10 0.20 0.47
N LYS A 587 23.18 -0.18 -0.41
CA LYS A 587 22.50 -1.47 -0.44
C LYS A 587 22.45 -1.99 -1.86
N ASP A 588 22.99 -3.19 -2.05
CA ASP A 588 22.86 -3.88 -3.32
C ASP A 588 21.39 -4.23 -3.56
N ALA A 589 21.00 -4.19 -4.83
CA ALA A 589 19.65 -4.48 -5.26
C ALA A 589 18.53 -3.74 -4.48
N PHE A 590 18.72 -2.45 -4.19
CA PHE A 590 17.78 -1.62 -3.44
C PHE A 590 16.52 -1.24 -4.24
N TYR A 591 15.33 -1.58 -3.74
CA TYR A 591 14.07 -1.42 -4.46
C TYR A 591 13.16 -0.32 -3.88
N GLN A 592 13.01 -0.26 -2.55
CA GLN A 592 12.12 0.71 -1.90
C GLN A 592 12.67 1.17 -0.55
N PHE A 593 12.49 2.47 -0.30
CA PHE A 593 12.51 3.09 1.02
C PHE A 593 11.10 3.66 1.27
N LEU A 594 10.46 3.35 2.39
CA LEU A 594 9.18 3.97 2.77
C LEU A 594 9.15 4.27 4.26
N TRP A 595 8.90 5.52 4.63
CA TRP A 595 8.54 5.87 6.01
C TRP A 595 7.21 5.22 6.40
N ARG A 596 7.10 4.77 7.65
CA ARG A 596 5.84 4.31 8.24
C ARG A 596 4.95 5.54 8.48
N PRO A 597 3.79 5.65 7.82
CA PRO A 597 2.89 6.79 8.00
C PRO A 597 2.41 6.90 9.44
N ARG A 598 2.19 8.14 9.90
CA ARG A 598 1.55 8.41 11.19
C ARG A 598 0.11 8.88 11.01
N PRO A 599 -0.84 8.38 11.81
CA PRO A 599 -2.20 8.90 11.79
C PRO A 599 -2.22 10.37 12.20
N ARG A 600 -3.31 11.04 11.83
CA ARG A 600 -3.57 12.42 12.29
C ARG A 600 -3.55 12.48 13.81
N SER A 601 -3.08 13.60 14.34
CA SER A 601 -3.04 13.86 15.78
C SER A 601 -4.43 13.70 16.40
N LEU A 602 -4.49 12.99 17.53
CA LEU A 602 -5.71 12.85 18.34
C LEU A 602 -5.98 14.08 19.22
N LEU A 603 -5.02 15.01 19.31
CA LEU A 603 -5.17 16.23 20.10
C LEU A 603 -6.27 17.11 19.51
N SER A 604 -7.14 17.60 20.38
CA SER A 604 -8.06 18.69 20.04
C SER A 604 -7.30 19.99 19.77
N ASP A 605 -7.93 20.91 19.03
CA ASP A 605 -7.34 22.22 18.74
C ASP A 605 -6.93 22.99 20.02
N LYS A 606 -7.70 22.82 21.10
CA LYS A 606 -7.41 23.44 22.40
C LYS A 606 -6.16 22.84 23.05
N GLU A 607 -6.00 21.53 23.01
CA GLU A 607 -4.82 20.85 23.54
C GLU A 607 -3.59 21.17 22.71
N TYR A 608 -3.73 21.19 21.37
CA TYR A 608 -2.67 21.59 20.47
C TYR A 608 -2.22 23.03 20.75
N ALA A 609 -3.16 23.97 20.87
CA ALA A 609 -2.85 25.36 21.24
C ALA A 609 -2.15 25.47 22.61
N ASN A 610 -2.54 24.64 23.58
CA ASN A 610 -1.89 24.57 24.88
C ASN A 610 -0.46 24.02 24.81
N VAL A 611 -0.20 23.03 23.94
CA VAL A 611 1.16 22.50 23.70
C VAL A 611 2.04 23.59 23.09
N VAL A 612 1.56 24.29 22.06
CA VAL A 612 2.28 25.39 21.41
C VAL A 612 2.58 26.51 22.42
N LYS A 613 1.62 26.87 23.27
CA LYS A 613 1.81 27.88 24.33
C LYS A 613 2.90 27.49 25.34
N ASN A 614 3.02 26.20 25.65
CA ASN A 614 3.97 25.68 26.64
C ASN A 614 5.22 25.05 26.00
N LEU A 615 5.51 25.35 24.73
CA LEU A 615 6.56 24.68 23.96
C LEU A 615 7.93 24.73 24.65
N LYS A 616 8.32 25.87 25.24
CA LYS A 616 9.59 26.04 25.97
C LYS A 616 9.77 25.06 27.14
N LYS A 617 8.67 24.70 27.81
CA LYS A 617 8.69 23.71 28.91
C LYS A 617 9.00 22.31 28.37
N TYR A 618 8.35 21.93 27.27
CA TYR A 618 8.57 20.64 26.62
C TYR A 618 9.96 20.56 26.00
N GLU A 619 10.42 21.63 25.36
CA GLU A 619 11.77 21.76 24.80
C GLU A 619 12.83 21.50 25.86
N LYS A 620 12.76 22.17 27.03
CA LYS A 620 13.72 21.95 28.12
C LYS A 620 13.75 20.49 28.57
N ARG A 621 12.57 19.86 28.73
CA ARG A 621 12.45 18.45 29.12
C ARG A 621 13.07 17.53 28.07
N PHE A 622 12.81 17.77 26.79
CA PHE A 622 13.32 16.93 25.71
C PHE A 622 14.83 17.10 25.49
N ASN A 623 15.34 18.32 25.58
CA ASN A 623 16.79 18.57 25.53
C ASN A 623 17.54 17.88 26.67
N GLU A 624 16.94 17.82 27.87
CA GLU A 624 17.52 17.08 28.99
C GLU A 624 17.50 15.56 28.76
N MET A 625 16.39 15.01 28.27
CA MET A 625 16.29 13.60 27.89
C MET A 625 17.32 13.22 26.80
N ASP A 626 17.45 14.05 25.77
CA ASP A 626 18.40 13.83 24.66
C ASP A 626 19.85 13.86 25.16
N ARG A 627 20.18 14.79 26.05
CA ARG A 627 21.51 14.88 26.68
C ARG A 627 21.83 13.65 27.52
N LEU A 628 20.86 13.14 28.29
CA LEU A 628 21.03 11.92 29.09
C LEU A 628 21.26 10.70 28.19
N LYS A 629 20.44 10.55 27.14
CA LYS A 629 20.57 9.47 26.16
C LYS A 629 21.92 9.49 25.44
N GLU A 630 22.37 10.66 24.99
CA GLU A 630 23.69 10.80 24.36
C GLU A 630 24.83 10.44 25.32
N ARG A 631 24.72 10.85 26.60
CA ARG A 631 25.72 10.48 27.62
C ARG A 631 25.78 8.96 27.83
N GLU A 632 24.63 8.30 27.92
CA GLU A 632 24.55 6.84 28.05
C GLU A 632 25.13 6.13 26.82
N ARG A 633 24.83 6.63 25.61
CA ARG A 633 25.38 6.10 24.36
C ARG A 633 26.90 6.19 24.33
N LEU A 634 27.46 7.37 24.62
CA LEU A 634 28.90 7.59 24.64
C LEU A 634 29.59 6.72 25.69
N ALA A 635 28.97 6.54 26.86
CA ALA A 635 29.46 5.64 27.90
C ALA A 635 29.47 4.18 27.44
N ALA A 636 28.42 3.71 26.76
CA ALA A 636 28.35 2.36 26.21
C ALA A 636 29.41 2.12 25.12
N ILE A 637 29.60 3.07 24.20
CA ILE A 637 30.66 3.00 23.18
C ILE A 637 32.04 2.95 23.83
N GLN A 638 32.28 3.75 24.88
CA GLN A 638 33.55 3.74 25.58
C GLN A 638 33.78 2.44 26.34
N ALA A 639 32.74 1.88 26.97
CA ALA A 639 32.81 0.59 27.64
C ALA A 639 33.16 -0.53 26.66
N GLU A 640 32.53 -0.55 25.48
CA GLU A 640 32.81 -1.53 24.42
C GLU A 640 34.26 -1.40 23.90
N LYS A 641 34.72 -0.17 23.65
CA LYS A 641 36.13 0.08 23.26
C LYS A 641 37.10 -0.41 24.33
N ASN A 642 36.78 -0.19 25.60
CA ASN A 642 37.62 -0.67 26.70
C ASN A 642 37.61 -2.20 26.77
N ARG A 643 36.46 -2.85 26.57
CA ARG A 643 36.34 -4.31 26.49
C ARG A 643 37.20 -4.90 25.37
N LEU A 644 37.07 -4.39 24.15
CA LEU A 644 37.86 -4.86 23.00
C LEU A 644 39.37 -4.63 23.18
N ARG A 645 39.75 -3.51 23.80
CA ARG A 645 41.16 -3.26 24.16
C ARG A 645 41.66 -4.26 25.17
N GLN A 646 40.86 -4.59 26.19
CA GLN A 646 41.23 -5.58 27.19
C GLN A 646 41.36 -6.97 26.56
N GLU A 647 40.38 -7.40 25.75
CA GLU A 647 40.44 -8.68 25.05
C GLU A 647 41.68 -8.79 24.14
N PHE A 648 42.04 -7.71 23.45
CA PHE A 648 43.25 -7.66 22.64
C PHE A 648 44.52 -7.74 23.50
N GLN A 649 44.58 -7.01 24.62
CA GLN A 649 45.71 -7.08 25.56
C GLN A 649 45.87 -8.48 26.13
N ASP A 650 44.78 -9.09 26.59
CA ASP A 650 44.77 -10.45 27.13
C ASP A 650 45.25 -11.47 26.08
N LEU A 651 44.83 -11.31 24.82
CA LEU A 651 45.28 -12.15 23.71
C LEU A 651 46.77 -11.99 23.42
N VAL A 652 47.28 -10.75 23.39
CA VAL A 652 48.71 -10.47 23.17
C VAL A 652 49.53 -11.07 24.31
N GLU A 653 49.13 -10.86 25.55
CA GLU A 653 49.83 -11.43 26.71
C GLU A 653 49.84 -12.96 26.70
N ALA A 654 48.73 -13.59 26.32
CA ALA A 654 48.66 -15.04 26.17
C ALA A 654 49.60 -15.55 25.07
N ARG A 655 49.69 -14.83 23.94
CA ARG A 655 50.61 -15.18 22.83
C ARG A 655 52.07 -14.98 23.23
N VAL A 656 52.40 -13.87 23.89
CA VAL A 656 53.76 -13.62 24.40
C VAL A 656 54.17 -14.70 25.39
N ARG A 657 53.30 -15.08 26.34
CA ARG A 657 53.57 -16.18 27.27
C ARG A 657 53.80 -17.52 26.55
N ALA A 658 52.98 -17.82 25.54
CA ALA A 658 53.16 -19.04 24.74
C ALA A 658 54.49 -19.05 23.98
N VAL A 659 54.86 -17.93 23.33
CA VAL A 659 56.15 -17.78 22.63
C VAL A 659 57.31 -17.93 23.62
N GLN A 660 57.28 -17.24 24.75
CA GLN A 660 58.30 -17.35 25.79
C GLN A 660 58.47 -18.80 26.29
N SER A 661 57.37 -19.51 26.52
CA SER A 661 57.42 -20.92 26.95
C SER A 661 57.99 -21.86 25.88
N ALA A 662 57.83 -21.53 24.60
CA ALA A 662 58.32 -22.32 23.47
C ALA A 662 59.71 -21.88 22.98
N ARG A 663 60.22 -20.72 23.43
CA ARG A 663 61.48 -20.10 22.97
C ARG A 663 62.67 -21.05 23.04
N ALA A 664 62.85 -21.75 24.17
CA ALA A 664 63.92 -22.73 24.31
C ALA A 664 63.86 -23.87 23.28
N THR A 665 62.64 -24.31 22.92
CA THR A 665 62.44 -25.34 21.89
C THR A 665 62.72 -24.77 20.50
N TYR A 666 62.27 -23.53 20.24
CA TYR A 666 62.47 -22.83 18.97
C TYR A 666 63.95 -22.55 18.69
N VAL A 667 64.70 -22.02 19.66
CA VAL A 667 66.16 -21.79 19.56
C VAL A 667 66.92 -23.10 19.32
N SER A 668 66.50 -24.19 19.98
CA SER A 668 67.08 -25.52 19.73
C SER A 668 66.85 -26.03 18.30
N LEU A 669 65.68 -25.75 17.71
CA LEU A 669 65.37 -26.14 16.32
C LEU A 669 66.16 -25.33 15.30
N LEU A 670 66.57 -24.10 15.65
CA LEU A 670 67.38 -23.21 14.82
C LEU A 670 68.89 -23.39 15.04
N GLY A 671 69.32 -24.47 15.68
CA GLY A 671 70.74 -24.76 15.87
C GLY A 671 71.45 -23.81 16.85
N GLY A 672 70.70 -23.19 17.76
CA GLY A 672 71.23 -22.27 18.78
C GLY A 672 71.12 -20.79 18.42
N TYR A 673 70.65 -20.45 17.22
CA TYR A 673 70.40 -19.07 16.83
C TYR A 673 69.10 -18.54 17.43
N ASP A 674 69.18 -17.46 18.22
CA ASP A 674 68.03 -16.78 18.79
C ASP A 674 67.80 -15.44 18.08
N SER A 675 66.80 -15.41 17.20
CA SER A 675 66.42 -14.19 16.47
C SER A 675 65.85 -13.09 17.38
N GLU A 676 65.56 -13.36 18.65
CA GLU A 676 65.12 -12.36 19.63
C GLU A 676 66.23 -11.93 20.60
N ASP A 677 67.49 -12.35 20.38
CA ASP A 677 68.64 -11.85 21.11
C ASP A 677 69.21 -10.60 20.42
N GLU A 678 69.16 -9.45 21.10
CA GLU A 678 69.66 -8.18 20.54
C GLU A 678 71.19 -8.20 20.33
N ASP A 679 71.91 -9.09 21.00
CA ASP A 679 73.36 -9.26 20.85
C ASP A 679 73.75 -9.95 19.52
N GLU A 680 72.81 -10.60 18.83
CA GLU A 680 73.00 -11.25 17.52
C GLU A 680 72.78 -10.28 16.34
N TYR A 681 72.41 -9.02 16.59
CA TYR A 681 72.19 -8.00 15.56
C TYR A 681 73.40 -7.05 15.42
N ILE A 682 74.00 -6.98 14.23
CA ILE A 682 74.99 -5.96 13.89
C ILE A 682 74.26 -4.76 13.26
N VAL A 683 74.16 -3.65 14.00
CA VAL A 683 73.55 -2.41 13.50
C VAL A 683 74.60 -1.57 12.77
N GLU A 684 74.62 -1.63 11.43
CA GLU A 684 75.40 -0.69 10.61
C GLU A 684 74.59 0.57 10.28
N THR A 685 75.07 1.73 10.76
CA THR A 685 74.45 3.03 10.48
C THR A 685 75.12 3.68 9.26
N HIS A 686 74.42 3.78 8.13
CA HIS A 686 74.88 4.52 6.97
C HIS A 686 74.35 5.96 7.00
N VAL A 687 75.25 6.94 7.06
CA VAL A 687 74.93 8.36 6.94
C VAL A 687 75.09 8.78 5.48
N HIS A 688 74.01 9.25 4.84
CA HIS A 688 74.03 9.81 3.50
C HIS A 688 73.83 11.32 3.58
N ASP A 689 74.90 12.10 3.39
CA ASP A 689 74.82 13.55 3.27
C ASP A 689 74.37 13.95 1.87
N VAL A 690 73.14 14.48 1.76
CA VAL A 690 72.61 15.06 0.52
C VAL A 690 72.64 16.58 0.65
N VAL A 691 73.44 17.24 -0.19
CA VAL A 691 73.47 18.71 -0.27
C VAL A 691 72.18 19.19 -0.94
N LEU A 692 71.27 19.76 -0.16
CA LEU A 692 69.91 20.12 -0.61
C LEU A 692 69.81 21.44 -1.37
N SER A 693 70.76 22.38 -1.21
CA SER A 693 70.87 23.57 -2.07
C SER A 693 72.17 24.33 -1.82
N LYS A 694 72.66 25.04 -2.84
CA LYS A 694 73.83 25.91 -2.77
C LYS A 694 73.40 27.30 -3.22
N ALA A 695 73.53 28.31 -2.35
CA ALA A 695 73.26 29.70 -2.68
C ALA A 695 74.60 30.48 -2.72
N GLU A 696 74.89 31.11 -3.85
CA GLU A 696 76.02 32.04 -3.99
C GLU A 696 75.51 33.47 -3.79
N GLU A 697 75.98 34.15 -2.75
CA GLU A 697 75.80 35.60 -2.59
C GLU A 697 77.05 36.34 -3.07
N VAL A 698 76.85 37.21 -4.05
CA VAL A 698 77.86 38.15 -4.54
C VAL A 698 77.75 39.45 -3.73
N ALA A 699 78.66 39.67 -2.79
CA ALA A 699 78.80 40.96 -2.12
C ALA A 699 79.56 41.93 -3.05
N ARG A 700 78.88 42.98 -3.55
CA ARG A 700 79.53 44.16 -4.15
C ARG A 700 80.14 45.02 -3.03
N LYS A 701 81.40 45.44 -3.23
CA LYS A 701 82.10 46.42 -2.39
C LYS A 701 81.46 47.80 -2.46
#